data_AF-A0A924D840-F1
#
_entry.id   AF-A0A924D840-F1
#
_cell.length_a   1.000
_cell.length_b   1.000
_cell.length_c   1.000
_cell.angle_alpha   90.00
_cell.angle_beta   90.00
_cell.angle_gamma   90.00
#
_symmetry.space_group_name_H-M   'P 1'
#
loop_
_entity.id
_entity.type
_entity.pdbx_description
1 polymer ?
#
loop_
_entity_poly.entity_id
_entity_poly.type
_entity_poly.pdbx_seq_one_letter_code
_entity_poly.pdbx_strand_id
1 'polypeptide(L)'
;MKFSFYQNIKDTNKTDIDLENYIEIIKNGKYQDLVLNARAVKKDITKYKELKNLMPCITGSAVMNQGSKNASNILELNGLIVIDIDDDVDLQLLNKINYDKYTFVSHRSFGGDGLCVFIKINSNKFLESFNEIGQYYWDTFNIMIDQSCKNKNRLRFLSYDPYIFTNDKAIKFIAKTKIKAIEKKDFIFVQDDFSQIIDKLKGIDICQDDYKIYCDIGFAIGSKFGDAGLNYFKAICQNGSKYNEKDIEKHYKNFCKGGQIGIGTFYHYVKAEGIEVYSELTKKTIATVAMQKTQGTPTIESVKKHVTEVLKLDAPSENLILDLINSKIDLQVESEETEVNQLKNFIHENYNPYRDSITSEIFINNKILDDIKLNSIYFSAKNCLDFAVNKSDVRDMINSEATQTINPLNEFFGNKEFETGNIEKYADCIFPQSEYNRWAFKKWIIGSIHNWISPHHETKVSPLTLVLCGQKQGTGKTSFFRNLLPKDLKKYLIEHRIDAKDKDSIYNLVKGLLVLDDEFGGLATKDVKDFKKIADANQIDIRLPYSAFYSKMKRKASLCGTSNERDILKDVTGNRRILPINVHSIDYNEMIKINTDDLWREAFDLYRKDFDWKIYASDDIDYLELHTKSNIEILPIEEIFFNHYSLEESDKHKEEIILNQGNILSYLNAVNSINITKYDIKDIFTKNKMVYKSHKRDGKVVFGVLLYKSYDNQHISQIEVPF
;
A
#
# COMPACT_ATOMS: atom_id res chain seq x y z
N MET A 1 -56.65 30.51 -23.78
CA MET A 1 -55.71 29.94 -22.78
C MET A 1 -56.36 30.02 -21.43
N LYS A 2 -56.24 28.97 -20.59
CA LYS A 2 -56.84 28.94 -19.24
C LYS A 2 -55.78 29.05 -18.15
N PHE A 3 -56.18 29.58 -17.00
CA PHE A 3 -55.40 29.70 -15.78
C PHE A 3 -56.21 29.15 -14.61
N SER A 4 -55.55 28.55 -13.63
CA SER A 4 -56.20 28.19 -12.37
C SER A 4 -56.20 29.39 -11.44
N PHE A 5 -57.39 29.84 -11.07
CA PHE A 5 -57.66 30.97 -10.21
C PHE A 5 -58.01 30.50 -8.80
N TYR A 6 -57.45 31.18 -7.82
CA TYR A 6 -57.62 30.94 -6.39
C TYR A 6 -58.02 32.26 -5.71
N GLN A 7 -58.94 32.21 -4.74
CA GLN A 7 -59.39 33.43 -4.05
C GLN A 7 -58.28 34.07 -3.21
N ASN A 8 -57.29 33.28 -2.80
CA ASN A 8 -56.09 33.77 -2.10
C ASN A 8 -54.96 32.72 -2.16
N ILE A 9 -53.78 33.07 -1.63
CA ILE A 9 -52.61 32.19 -1.64
C ILE A 9 -52.74 30.95 -0.76
N LYS A 10 -53.68 30.87 0.18
CA LYS A 10 -53.89 29.69 1.04
C LYS A 10 -54.89 28.70 0.45
N ASP A 11 -55.69 29.14 -0.51
CA ASP A 11 -56.79 28.36 -1.07
C ASP A 11 -56.28 27.12 -1.84
N THR A 12 -57.01 26.02 -1.74
CA THR A 12 -56.70 24.76 -2.45
C THR A 12 -57.76 24.40 -3.49
N ASN A 13 -58.93 25.03 -3.39
CA ASN A 13 -59.97 24.95 -4.41
C ASN A 13 -59.67 25.98 -5.49
N LYS A 14 -59.70 25.55 -6.75
CA LYS A 14 -59.53 26.41 -7.92
C LYS A 14 -60.80 26.51 -8.74
N THR A 15 -60.94 27.64 -9.42
CA THR A 15 -61.75 27.76 -10.64
C THR A 15 -60.80 27.98 -11.83
N ASP A 16 -61.27 27.79 -13.06
CA ASP A 16 -60.49 28.15 -14.23
C ASP A 16 -61.02 29.45 -14.84
N ILE A 17 -60.12 30.36 -15.17
CA ILE A 17 -60.42 31.59 -15.90
C ILE A 17 -59.64 31.59 -17.21
N ASP A 18 -60.17 32.24 -18.24
CA ASP A 18 -59.41 32.45 -19.48
C ASP A 18 -58.59 33.76 -19.44
N LEU A 19 -57.80 33.96 -20.50
CA LEU A 19 -56.94 35.12 -20.64
C LEU A 19 -57.69 36.43 -20.85
N GLU A 20 -58.82 36.42 -21.56
CA GLU A 20 -59.63 37.61 -21.79
C GLU A 20 -60.20 38.11 -20.44
N ASN A 21 -60.77 37.21 -19.65
CA ASN A 21 -61.24 37.51 -18.30
C ASN A 21 -60.11 38.01 -17.39
N TYR A 22 -58.92 37.41 -17.47
CA TYR A 22 -57.76 37.89 -16.70
C TYR A 22 -57.37 39.33 -17.07
N ILE A 23 -57.31 39.64 -18.37
CA ILE A 23 -56.98 40.98 -18.88
C ILE A 23 -58.04 41.99 -18.45
N GLU A 24 -59.33 41.65 -18.59
CA GLU A 24 -60.43 42.54 -18.17
C GLU A 24 -60.41 42.83 -16.68
N ILE A 25 -60.13 41.82 -15.84
CA ILE A 25 -60.02 41.98 -14.39
C ILE A 25 -58.94 43.01 -14.02
N ILE A 26 -57.79 42.98 -14.71
CA ILE A 26 -56.67 43.90 -14.46
C ILE A 26 -56.96 45.29 -15.03
N LYS A 27 -57.49 45.36 -16.27
CA LYS A 27 -57.75 46.61 -16.99
C LYS A 27 -58.85 47.42 -16.36
N ASN A 28 -59.97 46.77 -16.02
CA ASN A 28 -61.16 47.42 -15.48
C ASN A 28 -61.12 47.55 -13.95
N GLY A 29 -60.07 47.03 -13.30
CA GLY A 29 -59.81 47.26 -11.89
C GLY A 29 -60.75 46.56 -10.91
N LYS A 30 -61.16 45.31 -11.19
CA LYS A 30 -62.04 44.54 -10.29
C LYS A 30 -61.53 44.47 -8.84
N TYR A 31 -60.21 44.48 -8.66
CA TYR A 31 -59.54 44.45 -7.35
C TYR A 31 -58.68 45.70 -7.08
N GLN A 32 -58.95 46.83 -7.76
CA GLN A 32 -58.11 48.03 -7.69
C GLN A 32 -57.90 48.54 -6.26
N ASP A 33 -58.93 48.54 -5.42
CA ASP A 33 -58.86 49.11 -4.07
C ASP A 33 -57.84 48.35 -3.21
N LEU A 34 -57.86 47.01 -3.29
CA LEU A 34 -56.89 46.16 -2.58
C LEU A 34 -55.46 46.40 -3.10
N VAL A 35 -55.28 46.54 -4.42
CA VAL A 35 -53.97 46.81 -5.03
C VAL A 35 -53.43 48.18 -4.60
N LEU A 36 -54.24 49.23 -4.72
CA LEU A 36 -53.84 50.60 -4.39
C LEU A 36 -53.57 50.77 -2.90
N ASN A 37 -54.40 50.15 -2.04
CA ASN A 37 -54.15 50.12 -0.59
C ASN A 37 -52.84 49.42 -0.25
N ALA A 38 -52.53 48.30 -0.92
CA ALA A 38 -51.25 47.61 -0.71
C ALA A 38 -50.07 48.47 -1.19
N ARG A 39 -50.16 49.11 -2.37
CA ARG A 39 -49.12 50.00 -2.90
C ARG A 39 -48.85 51.19 -1.95
N ALA A 40 -49.90 51.77 -1.37
CA ALA A 40 -49.77 52.89 -0.43
C ALA A 40 -48.97 52.55 0.84
N VAL A 41 -49.02 51.28 1.28
CA VAL A 41 -48.31 50.80 2.48
C VAL A 41 -47.07 49.98 2.16
N LYS A 42 -46.51 50.06 0.94
CA LYS A 42 -45.35 49.25 0.49
C LYS A 42 -44.12 49.36 1.42
N LYS A 43 -43.95 50.49 2.11
CA LYS A 43 -42.86 50.70 3.10
C LYS A 43 -43.08 49.95 4.43
N ASP A 44 -44.32 49.62 4.77
CA ASP A 44 -44.67 48.78 5.91
C ASP A 44 -44.77 47.31 5.43
N ILE A 45 -43.67 46.58 5.60
CA ILE A 45 -43.53 45.20 5.08
C ILE A 45 -44.59 44.27 5.66
N THR A 46 -44.99 44.46 6.92
CA THR A 46 -45.97 43.60 7.60
C THR A 46 -47.35 43.79 6.99
N LYS A 47 -47.81 45.05 6.95
CA LYS A 47 -49.12 45.40 6.40
C LYS A 47 -49.22 45.12 4.90
N TYR A 48 -48.15 45.33 4.15
CA TYR A 48 -48.07 44.98 2.74
C TYR A 48 -48.26 43.47 2.51
N LYS A 49 -47.60 42.62 3.31
CA LYS A 49 -47.73 41.16 3.21
C LYS A 49 -49.14 40.68 3.56
N GLU A 50 -49.79 41.28 4.56
CA GLU A 50 -51.17 40.95 4.93
C GLU A 50 -52.13 41.21 3.76
N LEU A 51 -52.08 42.40 3.16
CA LEU A 51 -52.92 42.76 2.01
C LEU A 51 -52.59 41.89 0.78
N LYS A 52 -51.31 41.61 0.53
CA LYS A 52 -50.87 40.73 -0.55
C LYS A 52 -51.44 39.32 -0.41
N ASN A 53 -51.51 38.78 0.81
CA ASN A 53 -52.02 37.44 1.06
C ASN A 53 -53.54 37.31 0.87
N LEU A 54 -54.29 38.41 0.95
CA LEU A 54 -55.73 38.45 0.66
C LEU A 54 -56.03 38.49 -0.85
N MET A 55 -55.05 38.86 -1.67
CA MET A 55 -55.24 39.04 -3.10
C MET A 55 -55.45 37.69 -3.80
N PRO A 56 -56.48 37.57 -4.68
CA PRO A 56 -56.60 36.42 -5.54
C PRO A 56 -55.38 36.22 -6.42
N CYS A 57 -55.12 34.97 -6.81
CA CYS A 57 -53.94 34.62 -7.57
C CYS A 57 -54.25 33.60 -8.65
N ILE A 58 -53.41 33.59 -9.68
CA ILE A 58 -53.48 32.64 -10.79
C ILE A 58 -52.18 31.84 -10.91
N THR A 59 -52.23 30.67 -11.52
CA THR A 59 -51.04 30.01 -12.07
C THR A 59 -50.75 30.54 -13.47
N GLY A 60 -49.67 31.30 -13.64
CA GLY A 60 -49.39 32.01 -14.91
C GLY A 60 -49.09 31.10 -16.11
N SER A 61 -48.59 29.88 -15.87
CA SER A 61 -48.08 28.99 -16.91
C SER A 61 -48.72 27.60 -16.95
N ALA A 62 -49.55 27.29 -15.97
CA ALA A 62 -50.11 25.97 -15.76
C ALA A 62 -51.61 26.04 -15.44
N VAL A 63 -52.32 24.99 -15.78
CA VAL A 63 -53.63 24.65 -15.23
C VAL A 63 -53.41 23.54 -14.21
N MET A 64 -53.90 23.73 -12.99
CA MET A 64 -53.73 22.79 -11.88
C MET A 64 -54.92 21.84 -11.80
N ASN A 65 -54.74 20.69 -11.16
CA ASN A 65 -55.86 19.93 -10.60
C ASN A 65 -56.38 20.60 -9.31
N GLN A 66 -57.53 20.15 -8.79
CA GLN A 66 -57.97 20.56 -7.45
C GLN A 66 -56.96 20.10 -6.38
N GLY A 67 -56.89 20.82 -5.26
CA GLY A 67 -56.08 20.46 -4.11
C GLY A 67 -54.70 21.13 -4.07
N SER A 68 -53.65 20.32 -3.90
CA SER A 68 -52.30 20.85 -3.63
C SER A 68 -51.72 21.63 -4.81
N LYS A 69 -50.93 22.67 -4.54
CA LYS A 69 -50.37 23.57 -5.57
C LYS A 69 -48.91 23.25 -5.91
N ASN A 70 -48.52 21.99 -5.81
CA ASN A 70 -47.15 21.53 -6.11
C ASN A 70 -47.00 21.15 -7.60
N ALA A 71 -45.76 21.00 -8.05
CA ALA A 71 -45.48 20.70 -9.45
C ALA A 71 -46.02 19.34 -9.92
N SER A 72 -46.17 18.37 -9.01
CA SER A 72 -46.75 17.05 -9.33
C SER A 72 -48.26 17.07 -9.55
N ASN A 73 -48.95 18.15 -9.15
CA ASN A 73 -50.40 18.30 -9.32
C ASN A 73 -50.79 19.24 -10.49
N ILE A 74 -49.88 19.47 -11.43
CA ILE A 74 -50.16 20.21 -12.67
C ILE A 74 -50.98 19.30 -13.59
N LEU A 75 -52.12 19.80 -14.08
CA LEU A 75 -52.93 19.13 -15.11
C LEU A 75 -52.27 19.27 -16.49
N GLU A 76 -52.02 20.52 -16.90
CA GLU A 76 -51.37 20.83 -18.17
C GLU A 76 -50.71 22.20 -18.16
N LEU A 77 -49.86 22.48 -19.14
CA LEU A 77 -49.25 23.79 -19.34
C LEU A 77 -49.98 24.56 -20.44
N ASN A 78 -50.30 25.83 -20.17
CA ASN A 78 -51.16 26.65 -21.03
C ASN A 78 -50.43 27.30 -22.24
N GLY A 79 -49.14 27.00 -22.43
CA GLY A 79 -48.32 27.53 -23.51
C GLY A 79 -47.78 28.94 -23.27
N LEU A 80 -47.90 29.47 -22.05
CA LEU A 80 -47.34 30.76 -21.67
C LEU A 80 -46.25 30.59 -20.63
N ILE A 81 -45.24 31.45 -20.71
CA ILE A 81 -44.33 31.73 -19.62
C ILE A 81 -44.56 33.15 -19.15
N VAL A 82 -44.49 33.34 -17.83
CA VAL A 82 -44.64 34.65 -17.21
C VAL A 82 -43.30 35.02 -16.60
N ILE A 83 -42.73 36.14 -17.01
CA ILE A 83 -41.53 36.71 -16.41
C ILE A 83 -41.94 37.90 -15.52
N ASP A 84 -41.33 37.97 -14.34
CA ASP A 84 -41.42 39.14 -13.47
C ASP A 84 -40.12 39.94 -13.61
N ILE A 85 -40.28 41.25 -13.81
CA ILE A 85 -39.21 42.23 -13.81
C ILE A 85 -39.41 43.10 -12.57
N ASP A 86 -38.48 42.98 -11.63
CA ASP A 86 -38.50 43.70 -10.35
C ASP A 86 -38.13 45.19 -10.51
N ASP A 87 -38.27 45.95 -9.42
CA ASP A 87 -38.39 47.41 -9.30
C ASP A 87 -37.54 48.29 -10.26
N ASP A 88 -38.07 49.50 -10.53
CA ASP A 88 -37.50 50.61 -11.32
C ASP A 88 -37.73 50.57 -12.84
N VAL A 89 -38.85 49.99 -13.29
CA VAL A 89 -39.22 50.03 -14.71
C VAL A 89 -39.75 51.43 -15.08
N ASP A 90 -38.87 52.23 -15.69
CA ASP A 90 -39.22 53.51 -16.28
C ASP A 90 -40.08 53.38 -17.54
N LEU A 91 -40.57 54.51 -18.06
CA LEU A 91 -41.42 54.53 -19.26
C LEU A 91 -40.68 54.11 -20.53
N GLN A 92 -39.36 54.33 -20.60
CA GLN A 92 -38.58 53.95 -21.78
C GLN A 92 -38.44 52.43 -21.88
N LEU A 93 -38.12 51.78 -20.77
CA LEU A 93 -38.01 50.34 -20.65
C LEU A 93 -39.36 49.65 -20.85
N LEU A 94 -40.42 50.20 -20.25
CA LEU A 94 -41.79 49.75 -20.47
C LEU A 94 -42.15 49.71 -21.95
N ASN A 95 -41.89 50.81 -22.66
CA ASN A 95 -42.19 50.88 -24.10
C ASN A 95 -41.36 49.87 -24.89
N LYS A 96 -40.07 49.73 -24.61
CA LYS A 96 -39.20 48.74 -25.27
C LYS A 96 -39.72 47.31 -25.10
N ILE A 97 -40.16 46.96 -23.89
CA ILE A 97 -40.72 45.63 -23.59
C ILE A 97 -42.07 45.44 -24.28
N ASN A 98 -42.96 46.43 -24.25
CA ASN A 98 -44.27 46.32 -24.88
C ASN A 98 -44.16 46.15 -26.40
N TYR A 99 -43.24 46.85 -27.07
CA TYR A 99 -43.02 46.72 -28.51
C TYR A 99 -42.10 45.54 -28.90
N ASP A 100 -41.65 44.74 -27.94
CA ASP A 100 -40.91 43.51 -28.25
C ASP A 100 -41.79 42.50 -28.98
N LYS A 101 -41.21 41.82 -29.97
CA LYS A 101 -41.92 40.88 -30.84
C LYS A 101 -42.50 39.66 -30.09
N TYR A 102 -41.99 39.33 -28.90
CA TYR A 102 -42.43 38.18 -28.11
C TYR A 102 -43.40 38.55 -26.98
N THR A 103 -43.48 39.83 -26.60
CA THR A 103 -44.40 40.30 -25.56
C THR A 103 -45.83 40.13 -26.00
N PHE A 104 -46.56 39.23 -25.34
CA PHE A 104 -47.97 38.96 -25.62
C PHE A 104 -48.90 39.81 -24.75
N VAL A 105 -48.63 39.84 -23.45
CA VAL A 105 -49.34 40.68 -22.48
C VAL A 105 -48.33 41.25 -21.51
N SER A 106 -48.45 42.53 -21.17
CA SER A 106 -47.57 43.20 -20.20
C SER A 106 -48.36 44.17 -19.36
N HIS A 107 -48.20 44.10 -18.03
CA HIS A 107 -48.86 45.02 -17.10
C HIS A 107 -48.03 45.24 -15.84
N ARG A 108 -48.30 46.33 -15.13
CA ARG A 108 -47.67 46.64 -13.84
C ARG A 108 -47.91 45.53 -12.82
N SER A 109 -46.85 45.15 -12.11
CA SER A 109 -46.89 44.15 -11.05
C SER A 109 -47.80 44.61 -9.90
N PHE A 110 -48.16 43.69 -8.99
CA PHE A 110 -48.98 44.02 -7.82
C PHE A 110 -48.39 45.20 -7.01
N GLY A 111 -47.06 45.25 -6.87
CA GLY A 111 -46.34 46.33 -6.18
C GLY A 111 -46.27 47.66 -6.94
N GLY A 112 -46.62 47.70 -8.23
CA GLY A 112 -46.68 48.92 -9.04
C GLY A 112 -45.39 49.31 -9.77
N ASP A 113 -44.23 49.01 -9.19
CA ASP A 113 -42.93 49.47 -9.72
C ASP A 113 -42.28 48.50 -10.72
N GLY A 114 -42.75 47.25 -10.76
CA GLY A 114 -42.27 46.21 -11.67
C GLY A 114 -43.24 45.88 -12.81
N LEU A 115 -42.87 44.90 -13.63
CA LEU A 115 -43.70 44.38 -14.72
C LEU A 115 -43.93 42.87 -14.62
N CYS A 116 -45.10 42.45 -15.07
CA CYS A 116 -45.48 41.07 -15.32
C CYS A 116 -45.68 40.93 -16.83
N VAL A 117 -44.88 40.08 -17.48
CA VAL A 117 -44.89 39.92 -18.94
C VAL A 117 -45.15 38.46 -19.31
N PHE A 118 -46.16 38.24 -20.15
CA PHE A 118 -46.53 36.94 -20.68
C PHE A 118 -45.94 36.77 -22.09
N ILE A 119 -45.33 35.61 -22.33
CA ILE A 119 -44.70 35.25 -23.60
C ILE A 119 -45.22 33.88 -24.03
N LYS A 120 -45.55 33.73 -25.33
CA LYS A 120 -46.00 32.46 -25.91
C LYS A 120 -44.80 31.53 -26.12
N ILE A 121 -44.88 30.28 -25.62
CA ILE A 121 -43.80 29.28 -25.72
C ILE A 121 -44.32 27.89 -26.10
N ASN A 122 -43.40 26.97 -26.43
CA ASN A 122 -43.71 25.55 -26.55
C ASN A 122 -43.68 24.89 -25.15
N SER A 123 -44.83 24.42 -24.67
CA SER A 123 -44.97 23.83 -23.32
C SER A 123 -44.00 22.69 -23.01
N ASN A 124 -43.64 21.88 -24.01
CA ASN A 124 -42.69 20.75 -23.86
C ASN A 124 -41.23 21.20 -23.67
N LYS A 125 -40.91 22.48 -23.88
CA LYS A 125 -39.59 23.09 -23.71
C LYS A 125 -39.62 24.24 -22.70
N PHE A 126 -40.39 24.10 -21.62
CA PHE A 126 -40.64 25.21 -20.68
C PHE A 126 -39.35 25.77 -20.06
N LEU A 127 -38.47 24.88 -19.57
CA LEU A 127 -37.25 25.29 -18.88
C LEU A 127 -36.20 25.84 -19.86
N GLU A 128 -36.08 25.23 -21.04
CA GLU A 128 -35.26 25.73 -22.14
C GLU A 128 -35.72 27.14 -22.55
N SER A 129 -37.03 27.33 -22.68
CA SER A 129 -37.62 28.63 -23.02
C SER A 129 -37.36 29.66 -21.92
N PHE A 130 -37.47 29.28 -20.64
CA PHE A 130 -37.14 30.17 -19.52
C PHE A 130 -35.69 30.67 -19.58
N ASN A 131 -34.73 29.75 -19.76
CA ASN A 131 -33.32 30.09 -19.80
C ASN A 131 -32.97 30.96 -21.01
N GLU A 132 -33.44 30.59 -22.21
CA GLU A 132 -33.17 31.36 -23.44
C GLU A 132 -33.88 32.72 -23.44
N ILE A 133 -35.07 32.83 -22.83
CA ILE A 133 -35.73 34.13 -22.60
C ILE A 133 -34.93 34.96 -21.60
N GLY A 134 -34.40 34.36 -20.53
CA GLY A 134 -33.50 35.04 -19.59
C GLY A 134 -32.29 35.63 -20.31
N GLN A 135 -31.60 34.83 -21.13
CA GLN A 135 -30.50 35.30 -21.97
C GLN A 135 -30.94 36.42 -22.92
N TYR A 136 -32.07 36.25 -23.61
CA TYR A 136 -32.59 37.27 -24.53
C TYR A 136 -32.85 38.61 -23.84
N TYR A 137 -33.47 38.59 -22.65
CA TYR A 137 -33.75 39.81 -21.88
C TYR A 137 -32.47 40.44 -21.31
N TRP A 138 -31.50 39.62 -20.91
CA TRP A 138 -30.17 40.07 -20.50
C TRP A 138 -29.42 40.75 -21.65
N ASP A 139 -29.41 40.15 -22.83
CA ASP A 139 -28.70 40.68 -23.99
C ASP A 139 -29.34 41.95 -24.54
N THR A 140 -30.68 41.94 -24.66
CA THR A 140 -31.46 42.98 -25.34
C THR A 140 -31.78 44.16 -24.45
N PHE A 141 -32.11 43.90 -23.18
CA PHE A 141 -32.60 44.92 -22.25
C PHE A 141 -31.70 45.15 -21.03
N ASN A 142 -30.65 44.33 -20.86
CA ASN A 142 -29.80 44.32 -19.66
C ASN A 142 -30.60 44.06 -18.37
N ILE A 143 -31.58 43.15 -18.44
CA ILE A 143 -32.47 42.81 -17.32
C ILE A 143 -32.23 41.39 -16.85
N MET A 144 -31.99 41.22 -15.55
CA MET A 144 -32.11 39.93 -14.88
C MET A 144 -33.58 39.63 -14.56
N ILE A 145 -34.14 38.58 -15.17
CA ILE A 145 -35.49 38.12 -14.84
C ILE A 145 -35.51 37.36 -13.49
N ASP A 146 -36.63 37.38 -12.78
CA ASP A 146 -36.78 36.63 -11.54
C ASP A 146 -36.68 35.12 -11.78
N GLN A 147 -35.61 34.51 -11.25
CA GLN A 147 -35.26 33.10 -11.39
C GLN A 147 -36.30 32.14 -10.83
N SER A 148 -37.15 32.60 -9.92
CA SER A 148 -38.21 31.77 -9.36
C SER A 148 -39.40 31.60 -10.32
N CYS A 149 -39.44 32.33 -11.44
CA CYS A 149 -40.39 32.16 -12.54
C CYS A 149 -40.17 30.87 -13.36
N LYS A 150 -39.05 30.15 -13.16
CA LYS A 150 -38.82 28.81 -13.75
C LYS A 150 -39.79 27.73 -13.26
N ASN A 151 -40.50 27.99 -12.15
CA ASN A 151 -41.49 27.07 -11.59
C ASN A 151 -42.83 27.20 -12.33
N LYS A 152 -43.22 26.15 -13.07
CA LYS A 152 -44.44 26.09 -13.91
C LYS A 152 -45.74 26.43 -13.18
N ASN A 153 -45.84 26.06 -11.91
CA ASN A 153 -46.99 26.25 -11.02
C ASN A 153 -46.89 27.52 -10.15
N ARG A 154 -45.99 28.46 -10.48
CA ARG A 154 -45.83 29.69 -9.69
C ARG A 154 -47.13 30.51 -9.69
N LEU A 155 -47.55 30.89 -8.49
CA LEU A 155 -48.70 31.78 -8.28
C LEU A 155 -48.32 33.22 -8.58
N ARG A 156 -49.24 33.93 -9.25
CA ARG A 156 -49.17 35.35 -9.56
C ARG A 156 -50.38 36.03 -8.93
N PHE A 157 -50.14 36.98 -8.04
CA PHE A 157 -51.21 37.82 -7.50
C PHE A 157 -51.79 38.70 -8.60
N LEU A 158 -53.10 38.86 -8.59
CA LEU A 158 -53.75 39.82 -9.47
C LEU A 158 -53.30 41.25 -9.17
N SER A 159 -53.26 42.08 -10.20
CA SER A 159 -52.83 43.48 -10.14
C SER A 159 -53.92 44.40 -10.66
N TYR A 160 -53.59 45.69 -10.71
CA TYR A 160 -54.38 46.72 -11.36
C TYR A 160 -53.47 47.56 -12.26
N ASP A 161 -53.85 47.62 -13.54
CA ASP A 161 -53.19 48.43 -14.57
C ASP A 161 -54.18 48.76 -15.69
N PRO A 162 -54.74 49.99 -15.73
CA PRO A 162 -55.64 50.40 -16.81
C PRO A 162 -54.94 50.52 -18.17
N TYR A 163 -53.61 50.53 -18.19
CA TYR A 163 -52.78 50.63 -19.39
C TYR A 163 -52.12 49.29 -19.79
N ILE A 164 -52.69 48.17 -19.33
CA ILE A 164 -52.25 46.83 -19.74
C ILE A 164 -52.09 46.74 -21.25
N PHE A 165 -50.91 46.28 -21.68
CA PHE A 165 -50.57 46.09 -23.08
C PHE A 165 -50.90 44.67 -23.53
N THR A 166 -51.46 44.54 -24.74
CA THR A 166 -51.79 43.26 -25.37
C THR A 166 -51.38 43.28 -26.84
N ASN A 167 -50.84 42.16 -27.34
CA ASN A 167 -50.37 42.04 -28.71
C ASN A 167 -50.70 40.67 -29.31
N ASP A 168 -51.84 40.56 -30.00
CA ASP A 168 -52.25 39.28 -30.61
C ASP A 168 -51.27 38.77 -31.66
N LYS A 169 -50.51 39.68 -32.28
CA LYS A 169 -49.48 39.38 -33.29
C LYS A 169 -48.13 38.96 -32.67
N ALA A 170 -48.03 38.85 -31.35
CA ALA A 170 -46.82 38.39 -30.67
C ALA A 170 -46.38 37.02 -31.19
N ILE A 171 -45.10 36.93 -31.57
CA ILE A 171 -44.48 35.73 -32.09
C ILE A 171 -44.26 34.74 -30.94
N LYS A 172 -44.44 33.46 -31.23
CA LYS A 172 -44.11 32.39 -30.28
C LYS A 172 -42.60 32.26 -30.13
N PHE A 173 -42.09 32.30 -28.91
CA PHE A 173 -40.69 32.02 -28.62
C PHE A 173 -40.42 30.52 -28.76
N ILE A 174 -39.42 30.15 -29.56
CA ILE A 174 -39.06 28.77 -29.85
C ILE A 174 -37.64 28.51 -29.35
N ALA A 175 -37.53 27.81 -28.22
CA ALA A 175 -36.24 27.44 -27.68
C ALA A 175 -35.49 26.45 -28.61
N LYS A 176 -34.22 26.74 -28.88
CA LYS A 176 -33.38 25.99 -29.84
C LYS A 176 -32.60 24.86 -29.17
N THR A 177 -32.13 25.07 -27.95
CA THR A 177 -31.14 24.23 -27.28
C THR A 177 -31.82 23.20 -26.38
N LYS A 178 -31.25 22.00 -26.25
CA LYS A 178 -31.64 21.04 -25.20
C LYS A 178 -30.76 21.26 -23.98
N ILE A 179 -31.36 21.26 -22.78
CA ILE A 179 -30.58 21.30 -21.54
C ILE A 179 -29.87 19.95 -21.38
N LYS A 180 -28.54 19.98 -21.29
CA LYS A 180 -27.77 18.84 -20.77
C LYS A 180 -27.80 18.91 -19.25
N ALA A 181 -28.21 17.83 -18.61
CA ALA A 181 -28.01 17.69 -17.17
C ALA A 181 -26.50 17.64 -16.91
N ILE A 182 -26.01 18.55 -16.05
CA ILE A 182 -24.62 18.54 -15.60
C ILE A 182 -24.53 17.49 -14.49
N GLU A 183 -23.62 16.51 -14.63
CA GLU A 183 -23.25 15.65 -13.51
C GLU A 183 -22.61 16.50 -12.43
N LYS A 184 -23.28 16.58 -11.28
CA LYS A 184 -22.76 17.32 -10.12
C LYS A 184 -21.68 16.46 -9.47
N LYS A 185 -20.42 16.83 -9.67
CA LYS A 185 -19.32 16.36 -8.81
C LYS A 185 -19.40 17.10 -7.48
N ASP A 186 -19.25 16.37 -6.39
CA ASP A 186 -19.17 16.95 -5.06
C ASP A 186 -17.78 17.55 -4.82
N PHE A 187 -17.74 18.73 -4.20
CA PHE A 187 -16.51 19.43 -3.88
C PHE A 187 -16.52 19.81 -2.39
N ILE A 188 -15.40 19.58 -1.72
CA ILE A 188 -15.13 20.18 -0.41
C ILE A 188 -14.57 21.58 -0.60
N PHE A 189 -15.08 22.50 0.22
CA PHE A 189 -14.63 23.87 0.28
C PHE A 189 -13.39 23.98 1.16
N VAL A 190 -12.30 24.52 0.62
CA VAL A 190 -11.07 24.83 1.35
C VAL A 190 -10.76 26.31 1.17
N GLN A 191 -10.64 27.06 2.28
CA GLN A 191 -10.54 28.52 2.24
C GLN A 191 -9.29 29.01 1.49
N ASP A 192 -8.14 28.36 1.71
CA ASP A 192 -6.89 28.75 1.07
C ASP A 192 -6.91 28.47 -0.43
N ASP A 193 -7.37 27.27 -0.84
CA ASP A 193 -7.55 26.91 -2.25
C ASP A 193 -8.56 27.86 -2.93
N PHE A 194 -9.68 28.17 -2.27
CA PHE A 194 -10.65 29.14 -2.80
C PHE A 194 -10.02 30.51 -3.05
N SER A 195 -9.18 30.99 -2.12
CA SER A 195 -8.52 32.28 -2.25
C SER A 195 -7.56 32.29 -3.44
N GLN A 196 -6.78 31.21 -3.62
CA GLN A 196 -5.92 31.03 -4.79
C GLN A 196 -6.70 30.95 -6.11
N ILE A 197 -7.86 30.30 -6.11
CA ILE A 197 -8.75 30.25 -7.29
C ILE A 197 -9.22 31.66 -7.64
N ILE A 198 -9.72 32.44 -6.68
CA ILE A 198 -10.16 33.82 -6.92
C ILE A 198 -9.02 34.68 -7.50
N ASP A 199 -7.79 34.49 -7.03
CA ASP A 199 -6.63 35.17 -7.60
C ASP A 199 -6.32 34.73 -9.03
N LYS A 200 -6.38 33.43 -9.34
CA LYS A 200 -6.20 32.89 -10.71
C LYS A 200 -7.28 33.35 -11.68
N LEU A 201 -8.48 33.66 -11.18
CA LEU A 201 -9.60 34.17 -11.99
C LEU A 201 -9.44 35.65 -12.37
N LYS A 202 -8.46 36.37 -11.80
CA LYS A 202 -8.19 37.76 -12.22
C LYS A 202 -7.76 37.78 -13.68
N GLY A 203 -8.57 38.42 -14.53
CA GLY A 203 -8.36 38.51 -15.98
C GLY A 203 -9.09 37.45 -16.80
N ILE A 204 -9.83 36.53 -16.18
CA ILE A 204 -10.66 35.51 -16.86
C ILE A 204 -12.13 35.88 -16.67
N ASP A 205 -12.91 35.86 -17.75
CA ASP A 205 -14.38 35.93 -17.68
C ASP A 205 -14.97 34.51 -17.71
N ILE A 206 -15.21 33.95 -16.52
CA ILE A 206 -15.81 32.61 -16.41
C ILE A 206 -17.32 32.61 -16.64
N CYS A 207 -17.97 33.77 -16.63
CA CYS A 207 -19.38 33.88 -16.94
C CYS A 207 -19.61 33.85 -18.46
N GLN A 208 -18.61 34.26 -19.25
CA GLN A 208 -18.62 34.24 -20.73
C GLN A 208 -19.87 34.92 -21.33
N ASP A 209 -20.39 35.95 -20.67
CA ASP A 209 -21.69 36.58 -20.95
C ASP A 209 -22.90 35.61 -21.01
N ASP A 210 -22.77 34.39 -20.47
CA ASP A 210 -23.84 33.43 -20.30
C ASP A 210 -24.64 33.73 -19.03
N TYR A 211 -25.91 34.05 -19.22
CA TYR A 211 -26.85 34.43 -18.18
C TYR A 211 -27.04 33.33 -17.13
N LYS A 212 -27.08 32.06 -17.57
CA LYS A 212 -27.26 30.94 -16.67
C LYS A 212 -26.01 30.73 -15.82
N ILE A 213 -24.82 30.79 -16.40
CA ILE A 213 -23.56 30.68 -15.65
C ILE A 213 -23.46 31.80 -14.63
N TYR A 214 -23.75 33.04 -15.02
CA TYR A 214 -23.78 34.20 -14.12
C TYR A 214 -24.72 33.98 -12.91
N CYS A 215 -25.95 33.54 -13.15
CA CYS A 215 -26.90 33.23 -12.07
C CYS A 215 -26.44 32.05 -11.21
N ASP A 216 -25.95 30.97 -11.81
CA ASP A 216 -25.50 29.77 -11.09
C ASP A 216 -24.34 30.10 -10.13
N ILE A 217 -23.35 30.87 -10.60
CA ILE A 217 -22.22 31.33 -9.77
C ILE A 217 -22.73 32.28 -8.69
N GLY A 218 -23.60 33.23 -9.03
CA GLY A 218 -24.17 34.17 -8.07
C GLY A 218 -24.87 33.47 -6.91
N PHE A 219 -25.72 32.48 -7.20
CA PHE A 219 -26.36 31.66 -6.16
C PHE A 219 -25.37 30.80 -5.38
N ALA A 220 -24.35 30.23 -6.04
CA ALA A 220 -23.34 29.41 -5.37
C ALA A 220 -22.54 30.20 -4.34
N ILE A 221 -22.09 31.41 -4.70
CA ILE A 221 -21.37 32.32 -3.80
C ILE A 221 -22.32 32.84 -2.71
N GLY A 222 -23.52 33.29 -3.07
CA GLY A 222 -24.53 33.78 -2.12
C GLY A 222 -24.94 32.73 -1.10
N SER A 223 -25.09 31.46 -1.50
CA SER A 223 -25.43 30.37 -0.59
C SER A 223 -24.31 30.06 0.40
N LYS A 224 -23.03 30.24 0.04
CA LYS A 224 -21.89 29.90 0.90
C LYS A 224 -21.49 31.06 1.81
N PHE A 225 -21.50 32.27 1.29
CA PHE A 225 -20.93 33.45 1.97
C PHE A 225 -21.97 34.52 2.35
N GLY A 226 -23.22 34.38 1.93
CA GLY A 226 -24.25 35.39 2.14
C GLY A 226 -23.81 36.75 1.60
N ASP A 227 -24.15 37.82 2.32
CA ASP A 227 -23.82 39.19 1.92
C ASP A 227 -22.30 39.47 1.88
N ALA A 228 -21.50 38.74 2.66
CA ALA A 228 -20.04 38.88 2.66
C ALA A 228 -19.40 38.42 1.34
N GLY A 229 -20.11 37.62 0.53
CA GLY A 229 -19.60 37.13 -0.76
C GLY A 229 -19.65 38.12 -1.91
N LEU A 230 -20.23 39.32 -1.72
CA LEU A 230 -20.37 40.32 -2.78
C LEU A 230 -19.01 40.66 -3.44
N ASN A 231 -17.95 40.81 -2.64
CA ASN A 231 -16.63 41.14 -3.16
C ASN A 231 -16.04 40.00 -3.99
N TYR A 232 -16.27 38.74 -3.61
CA TYR A 232 -15.87 37.59 -4.42
C TYR A 232 -16.65 37.56 -5.73
N PHE A 233 -17.96 37.79 -5.69
CA PHE A 233 -18.79 37.82 -6.90
C PHE A 233 -18.40 38.96 -7.85
N LYS A 234 -18.10 40.15 -7.32
CA LYS A 234 -17.54 41.26 -8.09
C LYS A 234 -16.22 40.86 -8.75
N ALA A 235 -15.28 40.28 -8.01
CA ALA A 235 -13.99 39.85 -8.53
C ALA A 235 -14.12 38.79 -9.64
N ILE A 236 -15.06 37.86 -9.50
CA ILE A 236 -15.35 36.83 -10.51
C ILE A 236 -15.90 37.44 -11.80
N CYS A 237 -16.82 38.41 -11.70
CA CYS A 237 -17.52 38.95 -12.86
C CYS A 237 -16.83 40.16 -13.52
N GLN A 238 -15.80 40.75 -12.90
CA GLN A 238 -15.24 42.05 -13.30
C GLN A 238 -14.71 42.12 -14.74
N ASN A 239 -14.39 40.98 -15.35
CA ASN A 239 -13.84 40.91 -16.70
C ASN A 239 -14.92 40.70 -17.78
N GLY A 240 -16.19 40.47 -17.39
CA GLY A 240 -17.27 40.24 -18.33
C GLY A 240 -17.75 41.53 -19.01
N SER A 241 -18.18 41.43 -20.27
CA SER A 241 -18.55 42.61 -21.07
C SER A 241 -19.81 43.29 -20.53
N LYS A 242 -20.65 42.55 -19.81
CA LYS A 242 -21.89 42.99 -19.15
C LYS A 242 -21.68 43.46 -17.70
N TYR A 243 -20.44 43.58 -17.20
CA TYR A 243 -20.19 44.00 -15.83
C TYR A 243 -20.64 45.45 -15.57
N ASN A 244 -21.50 45.63 -14.57
CA ASN A 244 -21.87 46.94 -14.03
C ASN A 244 -21.97 46.87 -12.51
N GLU A 245 -21.27 47.75 -11.82
CA GLU A 245 -21.15 47.70 -10.36
C GLU A 245 -22.50 47.85 -9.64
N LYS A 246 -23.37 48.75 -10.12
CA LYS A 246 -24.69 49.01 -9.50
C LYS A 246 -25.64 47.83 -9.73
N ASP A 247 -25.64 47.29 -10.94
CA ASP A 247 -26.52 46.18 -11.30
C ASP A 247 -26.13 44.90 -10.55
N ILE A 248 -24.82 44.63 -10.42
CA ILE A 248 -24.30 43.46 -9.69
C ILE A 248 -24.69 43.49 -8.22
N GLU A 249 -24.61 44.64 -7.55
CA GLU A 249 -25.06 44.75 -6.15
C GLU A 249 -26.56 44.46 -6.00
N LYS A 250 -27.37 44.92 -6.96
CA LYS A 250 -28.81 44.64 -7.00
C LYS A 250 -29.07 43.16 -7.25
N HIS A 251 -28.39 42.54 -8.21
CA HIS A 251 -28.52 41.13 -8.54
C HIS A 251 -28.08 40.23 -7.37
N TYR A 252 -26.94 40.55 -6.74
CA TYR A 252 -26.37 39.74 -5.67
C TYR A 252 -27.27 39.68 -4.43
N LYS A 253 -27.94 40.78 -4.08
CA LYS A 253 -28.98 40.79 -3.04
C LYS A 253 -30.10 39.78 -3.32
N ASN A 254 -30.41 39.51 -4.58
CA ASN A 254 -31.40 38.48 -4.95
C ASN A 254 -30.81 37.07 -4.86
N PHE A 255 -29.53 36.89 -5.17
CA PHE A 255 -28.85 35.60 -5.00
C PHE A 255 -28.73 35.18 -3.52
N CYS A 256 -28.59 36.12 -2.59
CA CYS A 256 -28.58 35.85 -1.15
C CYS A 256 -29.94 35.38 -0.58
N LYS A 257 -31.07 35.65 -1.25
CA LYS A 257 -32.43 35.38 -0.73
C LYS A 257 -32.86 33.91 -0.78
N GLY A 258 -31.95 32.99 -1.13
CA GLY A 258 -32.16 31.55 -1.06
C GLY A 258 -32.15 30.88 -2.42
N GLY A 259 -31.13 30.04 -2.63
CA GLY A 259 -31.00 29.15 -3.79
C GLY A 259 -30.64 27.73 -3.33
N GLN A 260 -30.98 26.73 -4.15
CA GLN A 260 -30.58 25.32 -3.94
C GLN A 260 -29.19 25.00 -4.54
N ILE A 261 -28.46 26.01 -5.01
CA ILE A 261 -27.19 25.85 -5.72
C ILE A 261 -26.06 26.02 -4.70
N GLY A 262 -25.35 24.94 -4.42
CA GLY A 262 -24.18 24.94 -3.54
C GLY A 262 -22.89 25.34 -4.25
N ILE A 263 -21.84 25.62 -3.46
CA ILE A 263 -20.53 26.07 -3.92
C ILE A 263 -19.86 25.12 -4.94
N GLY A 264 -20.20 23.83 -4.93
CA GLY A 264 -19.70 22.87 -5.93
C GLY A 264 -19.99 23.27 -7.38
N THR A 265 -21.08 24.01 -7.63
CA THR A 265 -21.41 24.51 -8.98
C THR A 265 -20.39 25.54 -9.47
N PHE A 266 -19.84 26.36 -8.57
CA PHE A 266 -18.77 27.29 -8.91
C PHE A 266 -17.49 26.53 -9.31
N TYR A 267 -17.09 25.53 -8.51
CA TYR A 267 -15.91 24.72 -8.82
C TYR A 267 -16.01 23.94 -10.13
N HIS A 268 -17.23 23.53 -10.51
CA HIS A 268 -17.47 22.92 -11.82
C HIS A 268 -17.09 23.87 -12.97
N TYR A 269 -17.53 25.13 -12.93
CA TYR A 269 -17.19 26.11 -13.96
C TYR A 269 -15.70 26.48 -13.94
N VAL A 270 -15.09 26.60 -12.75
CA VAL A 270 -13.65 26.83 -12.61
C VAL A 270 -12.83 25.71 -13.27
N LYS A 271 -13.23 24.45 -13.07
CA LYS A 271 -12.56 23.30 -13.68
C LYS A 271 -12.72 23.27 -15.21
N ALA A 272 -13.85 23.74 -15.73
CA ALA A 272 -14.09 23.83 -17.18
C ALA A 272 -13.11 24.78 -17.89
N GLU A 273 -12.58 25.77 -17.17
CA GLU A 273 -11.53 26.68 -17.63
C GLU A 273 -10.10 26.14 -17.44
N GLY A 274 -9.95 24.88 -17.01
CA GLY A 274 -8.65 24.23 -16.80
C GLY A 274 -7.92 24.66 -15.53
N ILE A 275 -8.60 25.33 -14.59
CA ILE A 275 -8.00 25.75 -13.32
C ILE A 275 -8.11 24.61 -12.30
N GLU A 276 -6.97 24.20 -11.73
CA GLU A 276 -6.95 23.23 -10.63
C GLU A 276 -7.64 23.77 -9.38
N VAL A 277 -8.58 22.97 -8.84
CA VAL A 277 -9.42 23.34 -7.70
C VAL A 277 -8.75 23.07 -6.35
N TYR A 278 -7.81 22.12 -6.30
CA TYR A 278 -7.13 21.71 -5.07
C TYR A 278 -5.62 21.82 -5.22
N SER A 279 -4.96 22.43 -4.24
CA SER A 279 -3.51 22.38 -4.10
C SER A 279 -3.00 20.95 -3.86
N GLU A 280 -1.72 20.72 -4.08
CA GLU A 280 -1.06 19.44 -3.83
C GLU A 280 -1.24 18.98 -2.36
N LEU A 281 -1.17 19.92 -1.41
CA LEU A 281 -1.43 19.66 0.00
C LEU A 281 -2.85 19.12 0.23
N THR A 282 -3.88 19.78 -0.33
CA THR A 282 -5.27 19.34 -0.19
C THR A 282 -5.48 17.98 -0.84
N LYS A 283 -4.94 17.76 -2.05
CA LYS A 283 -4.99 16.49 -2.77
C LYS A 283 -4.40 15.33 -1.94
N LYS A 284 -3.19 15.52 -1.41
CA LYS A 284 -2.50 14.51 -0.59
C LYS A 284 -3.18 14.30 0.77
N THR A 285 -3.80 15.34 1.34
CA THR A 285 -4.61 15.22 2.57
C THR A 285 -5.88 14.41 2.33
N ILE A 286 -6.59 14.64 1.22
CA ILE A 286 -7.75 13.85 0.81
C ILE A 286 -7.38 12.37 0.70
N ALA A 287 -6.31 12.07 -0.06
CA ALA A 287 -5.82 10.69 -0.25
C ALA A 287 -5.42 10.04 1.09
N THR A 288 -4.76 10.78 1.97
CA THR A 288 -4.37 10.28 3.31
C THR A 288 -5.58 9.95 4.17
N VAL A 289 -6.60 10.80 4.21
CA VAL A 289 -7.84 10.53 4.97
C VAL A 289 -8.57 9.31 4.40
N ALA A 290 -8.71 9.23 3.07
CA ALA A 290 -9.32 8.07 2.41
C ALA A 290 -8.57 6.78 2.75
N MET A 291 -7.24 6.80 2.69
CA MET A 291 -6.39 5.67 3.05
C MET A 291 -6.62 5.26 4.51
N GLN A 292 -6.56 6.21 5.44
CA GLN A 292 -6.70 5.90 6.87
C GLN A 292 -8.10 5.38 7.22
N LYS A 293 -9.18 5.84 6.55
CA LYS A 293 -10.54 5.27 6.70
C LYS A 293 -10.59 3.78 6.37
N THR A 294 -9.74 3.28 5.47
CA THR A 294 -9.66 1.85 5.16
C THR A 294 -8.90 1.03 6.20
N GLN A 295 -8.00 1.69 6.94
CA GLN A 295 -7.14 1.06 7.96
C GLN A 295 -7.74 1.17 9.37
N GLY A 296 -8.74 2.02 9.56
CA GLY A 296 -9.40 2.25 10.84
C GLY A 296 -10.07 3.62 10.89
N THR A 297 -10.19 4.20 12.09
CA THR A 297 -10.74 5.54 12.27
C THR A 297 -9.62 6.57 12.21
N PRO A 298 -9.54 7.41 11.15
CA PRO A 298 -8.57 8.50 11.10
C PRO A 298 -8.79 9.51 12.23
N THR A 299 -7.70 10.05 12.79
CA THR A 299 -7.72 11.18 13.70
C THR A 299 -7.02 12.38 13.07
N ILE A 300 -7.28 13.58 13.59
CA ILE A 300 -6.60 14.81 13.12
C ILE A 300 -5.08 14.66 13.24
N GLU A 301 -4.61 14.14 14.38
CA GLU A 301 -3.19 13.92 14.63
C GLU A 301 -2.60 12.87 13.69
N SER A 302 -3.28 11.75 13.44
CA SER A 302 -2.76 10.70 12.56
C SER A 302 -2.64 11.17 11.11
N VAL A 303 -3.61 11.97 10.63
CA VAL A 303 -3.57 12.53 9.29
C VAL A 303 -2.48 13.60 9.18
N LYS A 304 -2.42 14.55 10.13
CA LYS A 304 -1.36 15.57 10.15
C LYS A 304 0.02 14.94 10.13
N LYS A 305 0.26 13.99 11.06
CA LYS A 305 1.54 13.30 11.18
C LYS A 305 1.94 12.60 9.88
N HIS A 306 0.99 11.92 9.22
CA HIS A 306 1.26 11.26 7.95
C HIS A 306 1.62 12.26 6.85
N VAL A 307 0.85 13.34 6.69
CA VAL A 307 1.13 14.36 5.67
C VAL A 307 2.47 15.07 5.92
N THR A 308 2.82 15.37 7.16
CA THR A 308 4.04 16.11 7.49
C THR A 308 5.30 15.25 7.56
N GLU A 309 5.24 14.09 8.23
CA GLU A 309 6.43 13.25 8.47
C GLU A 309 6.67 12.25 7.34
N VAL A 310 5.60 11.70 6.75
CA VAL A 310 5.69 10.68 5.71
C VAL A 310 5.74 11.31 4.33
N LEU A 311 4.77 12.18 4.01
CA LEU A 311 4.71 12.85 2.70
C LEU A 311 5.60 14.09 2.61
N LYS A 312 6.16 14.56 3.74
CA LYS A 312 7.06 15.73 3.83
C LYS A 312 6.44 17.03 3.28
N LEU A 313 5.14 17.23 3.52
CA LEU A 313 4.40 18.43 3.14
C LEU A 313 4.08 19.31 4.36
N ASP A 314 3.61 20.53 4.10
CA ASP A 314 3.11 21.43 5.15
C ASP A 314 1.91 20.82 5.90
N ALA A 315 1.68 21.28 7.13
CA ALA A 315 0.60 20.76 7.96
C ALA A 315 -0.78 21.21 7.42
N PRO A 316 -1.69 20.26 7.09
CA PRO A 316 -3.04 20.63 6.68
C PRO A 316 -3.86 21.22 7.85
N SER A 317 -4.83 22.07 7.53
CA SER A 317 -5.70 22.68 8.53
C SER A 317 -6.59 21.65 9.23
N GLU A 318 -6.84 21.84 10.53
CA GLU A 318 -7.65 20.89 11.31
C GLU A 318 -9.08 20.82 10.81
N ASN A 319 -9.64 21.95 10.37
CA ASN A 319 -10.98 22.02 9.80
C ASN A 319 -11.09 21.20 8.51
N LEU A 320 -10.09 21.27 7.62
CA LEU A 320 -10.06 20.45 6.40
C LEU A 320 -10.09 18.95 6.76
N ILE A 321 -9.26 18.54 7.72
CA ILE A 321 -9.19 17.13 8.12
C ILE A 321 -10.51 16.67 8.76
N LEU A 322 -11.09 17.48 9.66
CA LEU A 322 -12.39 17.21 10.26
C LEU A 322 -13.50 17.07 9.22
N ASP A 323 -13.55 17.98 8.26
CA ASP A 323 -14.54 17.95 7.17
C ASP A 323 -14.36 16.69 6.31
N LEU A 324 -13.12 16.32 5.98
CA LEU A 324 -12.81 15.09 5.23
C LEU A 324 -13.17 13.81 5.99
N ILE A 325 -12.90 13.76 7.29
CA ILE A 325 -13.22 12.61 8.15
C ILE A 325 -14.74 12.44 8.23
N ASN A 326 -15.47 13.53 8.48
CA ASN A 326 -16.93 13.52 8.60
C ASN A 326 -17.65 13.40 7.25
N SER A 327 -16.96 13.70 6.14
CA SER A 327 -17.51 13.58 4.81
C SER A 327 -17.87 12.13 4.49
N LYS A 328 -19.09 11.95 3.98
CA LYS A 328 -19.59 10.69 3.38
C LYS A 328 -19.25 10.57 1.89
N ILE A 329 -18.52 11.55 1.36
CA ILE A 329 -18.20 11.68 -0.06
C ILE A 329 -16.79 11.14 -0.27
N ASP A 330 -16.66 10.15 -1.15
CA ASP A 330 -15.37 9.62 -1.60
C ASP A 330 -14.77 10.59 -2.62
N LEU A 331 -13.87 11.46 -2.16
CA LEU A 331 -13.16 12.39 -3.03
C LEU A 331 -11.98 11.67 -3.67
N GLN A 332 -12.13 11.35 -4.95
CA GLN A 332 -11.03 10.87 -5.78
C GLN A 332 -10.29 12.06 -6.38
N VAL A 333 -8.97 12.07 -6.25
CA VAL A 333 -8.11 13.10 -6.83
C VAL A 333 -7.64 12.62 -8.21
N GLU A 334 -8.06 13.31 -9.26
CA GLU A 334 -7.56 13.07 -10.62
C GLU A 334 -6.07 13.46 -10.71
N SER A 335 -5.24 12.57 -11.27
CA SER A 335 -3.80 12.76 -11.48
C SER A 335 -3.43 12.59 -12.96
N GLU A 336 -2.47 13.39 -13.46
CA GLU A 336 -1.95 13.31 -14.83
C GLU A 336 -0.96 12.15 -15.04
N GLU A 337 -0.53 11.47 -13.96
CA GLU A 337 0.37 10.32 -14.06
C GLU A 337 -0.35 9.07 -14.58
N THR A 338 0.38 8.16 -15.25
CA THR A 338 -0.18 6.86 -15.64
C THR A 338 -0.63 6.06 -14.40
N GLU A 339 -1.71 5.28 -14.51
CA GLU A 339 -2.25 4.41 -13.45
C GLU A 339 -1.16 3.60 -12.71
N VAL A 340 -0.21 3.03 -13.46
CA VAL A 340 0.91 2.25 -12.89
C VAL A 340 1.82 3.09 -12.00
N ASN A 341 2.16 4.31 -12.42
CA ASN A 341 2.98 5.23 -11.62
C ASN A 341 2.21 5.76 -10.41
N GLN A 342 0.91 6.03 -10.56
CA GLN A 342 0.08 6.41 -9.42
C GLN A 342 0.05 5.31 -8.36
N LEU A 343 -0.13 4.04 -8.76
CA LEU A 343 -0.09 2.90 -7.84
C LEU A 343 1.29 2.74 -7.19
N LYS A 344 2.36 2.88 -7.98
CA LYS A 344 3.74 2.83 -7.48
C LYS A 344 3.96 3.90 -6.41
N ASN A 345 3.70 5.16 -6.75
CA ASN A 345 3.89 6.30 -5.86
C ASN A 345 3.04 6.16 -4.60
N PHE A 346 1.78 5.74 -4.75
CA PHE A 346 0.92 5.42 -3.61
C PHE A 346 1.53 4.40 -2.66
N ILE A 347 2.06 3.28 -3.18
CA ILE A 347 2.66 2.24 -2.34
C ILE A 347 3.94 2.75 -1.67
N HIS A 348 4.81 3.43 -2.41
CA HIS A 348 6.09 3.93 -1.89
C HIS A 348 5.91 5.02 -0.83
N GLU A 349 5.10 6.03 -1.13
CA GLU A 349 4.86 7.16 -0.24
C GLU A 349 4.18 6.72 1.06
N ASN A 350 3.26 5.76 1.02
CA ASN A 350 2.43 5.44 2.18
C ASN A 350 2.93 4.23 3.01
N TYR A 351 3.73 3.34 2.43
CA TYR A 351 4.08 2.06 3.05
C TYR A 351 5.58 1.78 3.13
N ASN A 352 6.41 2.61 2.50
CA ASN A 352 7.87 2.52 2.49
C ASN A 352 8.39 1.06 2.35
N PRO A 353 8.04 0.36 1.25
CA PRO A 353 8.43 -1.02 1.06
C PRO A 353 9.94 -1.13 0.85
N TYR A 354 10.58 -2.11 1.50
CA TYR A 354 11.95 -2.49 1.19
C TYR A 354 12.12 -4.01 1.25
N ARG A 355 13.07 -4.53 0.46
CA ARG A 355 13.43 -5.95 0.43
C ARG A 355 14.75 -6.16 1.15
N ASP A 356 14.80 -7.11 2.07
CA ASP A 356 16.04 -7.55 2.71
C ASP A 356 16.82 -8.45 1.73
N SER A 357 18.05 -8.08 1.38
CA SER A 357 18.86 -8.84 0.42
C SER A 357 19.29 -10.22 0.93
N ILE A 358 19.27 -10.46 2.25
CA ILE A 358 19.68 -11.73 2.86
C ILE A 358 18.51 -12.70 2.84
N THR A 359 17.36 -12.31 3.41
CA THR A 359 16.19 -13.20 3.50
C THR A 359 15.30 -13.16 2.26
N SER A 360 15.49 -12.17 1.38
CA SER A 360 14.59 -11.83 0.26
C SER A 360 13.16 -11.45 0.68
N GLU A 361 12.92 -11.31 1.98
CA GLU A 361 11.64 -10.89 2.53
C GLU A 361 11.41 -9.40 2.29
N ILE A 362 10.15 -9.03 2.09
CA ILE A 362 9.73 -7.65 1.93
C ILE A 362 9.19 -7.15 3.26
N PHE A 363 9.60 -5.96 3.65
CA PHE A 363 9.14 -5.25 4.82
C PHE A 363 8.29 -4.07 4.40
N ILE A 364 7.18 -3.86 5.11
CA ILE A 364 6.28 -2.72 5.01
C ILE A 364 6.27 -2.05 6.38
N ASN A 365 6.67 -0.78 6.46
CA ASN A 365 6.77 -0.05 7.73
C ASN A 365 7.52 -0.86 8.83
N ASN A 366 8.67 -1.45 8.48
CA ASN A 366 9.52 -2.29 9.34
C ASN A 366 8.89 -3.61 9.84
N LYS A 367 7.81 -4.07 9.22
CA LYS A 367 7.21 -5.38 9.52
C LYS A 367 7.18 -6.25 8.26
N ILE A 368 7.45 -7.54 8.41
CA ILE A 368 7.41 -8.50 7.29
C ILE A 368 6.05 -8.43 6.61
N LEU A 369 6.03 -8.36 5.28
CA LEU A 369 4.83 -8.40 4.45
C LEU A 369 4.12 -9.74 4.66
N ASP A 370 2.84 -9.67 4.99
CA ASP A 370 1.94 -10.81 5.09
C ASP A 370 0.67 -10.54 4.27
N ASP A 371 -0.20 -11.55 4.15
CA ASP A 371 -1.44 -11.42 3.39
C ASP A 371 -2.38 -10.34 3.94
N ILE A 372 -2.35 -10.10 5.26
CA ILE A 372 -3.19 -9.07 5.91
C ILE A 372 -2.72 -7.69 5.44
N LYS A 373 -1.42 -7.41 5.51
CA LYS A 373 -0.83 -6.15 5.04
C LYS A 373 -1.03 -5.96 3.55
N LEU A 374 -0.83 -7.01 2.74
CA LEU A 374 -1.06 -6.95 1.31
C LEU A 374 -2.53 -6.61 0.99
N ASN A 375 -3.49 -7.22 1.72
CA ASN A 375 -4.91 -6.89 1.60
C ASN A 375 -5.19 -5.44 1.98
N SER A 376 -4.61 -4.96 3.09
CA SER A 376 -4.77 -3.57 3.53
C SER A 376 -4.26 -2.59 2.47
N ILE A 377 -3.06 -2.80 1.93
CA ILE A 377 -2.50 -1.96 0.86
C ILE A 377 -3.43 -1.97 -0.36
N TYR A 378 -3.92 -3.14 -0.76
CA TYR A 378 -4.85 -3.27 -1.88
C TYR A 378 -6.17 -2.50 -1.67
N PHE A 379 -6.83 -2.67 -0.51
CA PHE A 379 -8.07 -1.95 -0.23
C PHE A 379 -7.85 -0.44 -0.10
N SER A 380 -6.74 -0.02 0.49
CA SER A 380 -6.37 1.39 0.53
C SER A 380 -6.15 1.95 -0.88
N ALA A 381 -5.36 1.29 -1.72
CA ALA A 381 -5.12 1.73 -3.10
C ALA A 381 -6.42 1.80 -3.91
N LYS A 382 -7.26 0.77 -3.81
CA LYS A 382 -8.55 0.70 -4.49
C LYS A 382 -9.52 1.83 -4.11
N ASN A 383 -9.47 2.29 -2.86
CA ASN A 383 -10.36 3.36 -2.38
C ASN A 383 -9.78 4.76 -2.60
N CYS A 384 -8.46 4.89 -2.75
CA CYS A 384 -7.80 6.19 -2.91
C CYS A 384 -7.56 6.59 -4.37
N LEU A 385 -7.37 5.61 -5.26
CA LEU A 385 -7.07 5.84 -6.67
C LEU A 385 -8.36 5.87 -7.50
N ASP A 386 -8.37 6.66 -8.57
CA ASP A 386 -9.54 6.92 -9.42
C ASP A 386 -9.75 5.86 -10.53
N PHE A 387 -8.93 4.82 -10.54
CA PHE A 387 -8.97 3.71 -11.49
C PHE A 387 -9.11 2.35 -10.80
N ALA A 388 -9.40 1.32 -11.61
CA ALA A 388 -9.57 -0.04 -11.10
C ALA A 388 -8.22 -0.66 -10.71
N VAL A 389 -7.98 -0.75 -9.39
CA VAL A 389 -6.79 -1.44 -8.86
C VAL A 389 -7.10 -2.92 -8.63
N ASN A 390 -6.26 -3.82 -9.16
CA ASN A 390 -6.33 -5.25 -8.82
C ASN A 390 -5.33 -5.63 -7.74
N LYS A 391 -5.66 -6.66 -6.94
CA LYS A 391 -4.75 -7.19 -5.92
C LYS A 391 -3.48 -7.80 -6.55
N SER A 392 -3.57 -8.33 -7.77
CA SER A 392 -2.40 -8.77 -8.54
C SER A 392 -1.42 -7.62 -8.76
N ASP A 393 -1.92 -6.47 -9.21
CA ASP A 393 -1.09 -5.33 -9.59
C ASP A 393 -0.37 -4.77 -8.37
N VAL A 394 -1.03 -4.71 -7.21
CA VAL A 394 -0.42 -4.35 -5.93
C VAL A 394 0.68 -5.34 -5.54
N ARG A 395 0.41 -6.65 -5.65
CA ARG A 395 1.39 -7.70 -5.33
C ARG A 395 2.59 -7.62 -6.25
N ASP A 396 2.36 -7.45 -7.55
CA ASP A 396 3.39 -7.43 -8.58
C ASP A 396 4.23 -6.16 -8.45
N MET A 397 3.61 -5.01 -8.17
CA MET A 397 4.31 -3.76 -7.86
C MET A 397 5.26 -3.94 -6.68
N ILE A 398 4.76 -4.48 -5.56
CA ILE A 398 5.58 -4.72 -4.36
C ILE A 398 6.70 -5.75 -4.63
N ASN A 399 6.45 -6.76 -5.45
CA ASN A 399 7.45 -7.78 -5.77
C ASN A 399 8.41 -7.40 -6.91
N SER A 400 8.23 -6.24 -7.54
CA SER A 400 9.07 -5.75 -8.64
C SER A 400 10.35 -5.05 -8.16
N GLU A 401 11.15 -4.58 -9.13
CA GLU A 401 12.31 -3.71 -8.89
C GLU A 401 11.93 -2.32 -8.35
N ALA A 402 10.65 -1.96 -8.32
CA ALA A 402 10.20 -0.75 -7.65
C ALA A 402 10.56 -0.77 -6.15
N THR A 403 10.44 -1.93 -5.49
CA THR A 403 10.82 -2.09 -4.08
C THR A 403 12.33 -2.10 -3.92
N GLN A 404 12.86 -1.12 -3.20
CA GLN A 404 14.29 -1.00 -2.94
C GLN A 404 14.82 -2.22 -2.19
N THR A 405 15.93 -2.81 -2.66
CA THR A 405 16.63 -3.87 -1.95
C THR A 405 17.74 -3.28 -1.08
N ILE A 406 17.71 -3.60 0.22
CA ILE A 406 18.68 -3.14 1.21
C ILE A 406 19.57 -4.32 1.59
N ASN A 407 20.89 -4.10 1.66
CA ASN A 407 21.84 -5.06 2.21
C ASN A 407 22.24 -4.67 3.64
N PRO A 408 21.73 -5.37 4.66
CA PRO A 408 22.02 -5.10 6.08
C PRO A 408 23.51 -5.18 6.42
N LEU A 409 24.28 -6.00 5.71
CA LEU A 409 25.73 -6.14 5.93
C LEU A 409 26.51 -4.89 5.51
N ASN A 410 26.04 -4.17 4.48
CA ASN A 410 26.71 -2.95 4.01
C ASN A 410 26.66 -1.87 5.09
N GLU A 411 25.53 -1.74 5.78
CA GLU A 411 25.39 -0.81 6.91
C GLU A 411 26.20 -1.27 8.13
N PHE A 412 26.15 -2.57 8.44
CA PHE A 412 26.84 -3.13 9.60
C PHE A 412 28.38 -3.03 9.51
N PHE A 413 28.96 -3.35 8.35
CA PHE A 413 30.40 -3.27 8.07
C PHE A 413 30.84 -1.91 7.50
N GLY A 414 29.98 -0.90 7.50
CA GLY A 414 30.35 0.47 7.15
C GLY A 414 31.52 0.98 8.01
N ASN A 415 32.24 2.00 7.53
CA ASN A 415 33.42 2.56 8.22
C ASN A 415 33.08 3.06 9.63
N LYS A 416 33.30 2.20 10.63
CA LYS A 416 33.21 2.48 12.06
C LYS A 416 34.42 1.86 12.74
N GLU A 417 34.98 2.56 13.73
CA GLU A 417 36.07 2.04 14.55
C GLU A 417 35.62 0.80 15.34
N PHE A 418 36.54 -0.12 15.61
CA PHE A 418 36.30 -1.35 16.35
C PHE A 418 37.55 -1.79 17.11
N GLU A 419 37.37 -2.57 18.17
CA GLU A 419 38.48 -3.16 18.95
C GLU A 419 38.88 -4.55 18.43
N THR A 420 40.18 -4.84 18.42
CA THR A 420 40.73 -6.16 18.04
C THR A 420 40.93 -7.08 19.24
N GLY A 421 41.05 -8.39 19.00
CA GLY A 421 41.24 -9.42 20.03
C GLY A 421 39.94 -9.99 20.60
N ASN A 422 38.79 -9.55 20.10
CA ASN A 422 37.49 -10.04 20.53
C ASN A 422 37.23 -11.47 20.03
N ILE A 423 37.76 -11.86 18.87
CA ILE A 423 37.69 -13.25 18.39
C ILE A 423 38.35 -14.22 19.38
N GLU A 424 39.56 -13.88 19.86
CA GLU A 424 40.28 -14.75 20.80
C GLU A 424 39.62 -14.75 22.17
N LYS A 425 39.20 -13.58 22.69
CA LYS A 425 38.45 -13.48 23.95
C LYS A 425 37.19 -14.36 23.93
N TYR A 426 36.46 -14.37 22.81
CA TYR A 426 35.23 -15.16 22.70
C TYR A 426 35.52 -16.67 22.62
N ALA A 427 36.58 -17.07 21.92
CA ALA A 427 37.04 -18.46 21.90
C ALA A 427 37.52 -18.92 23.29
N ASP A 428 38.15 -18.03 24.06
CA ASP A 428 38.63 -18.29 25.42
C ASP A 428 37.50 -18.44 26.45
N CYS A 429 36.27 -18.05 26.14
CA CYS A 429 35.13 -18.37 26.99
C CYS A 429 34.83 -19.88 27.02
N ILE A 430 35.40 -20.67 26.11
CA ILE A 430 35.23 -22.13 26.05
C ILE A 430 36.29 -22.81 26.91
N PHE A 431 35.85 -23.57 27.93
CA PHE A 431 36.74 -24.35 28.79
C PHE A 431 36.71 -25.85 28.45
N PRO A 432 37.87 -26.53 28.45
CA PRO A 432 39.20 -25.98 28.69
C PRO A 432 39.67 -25.09 27.52
N GLN A 433 40.35 -23.99 27.85
CA GLN A 433 40.97 -23.12 26.85
C GLN A 433 42.12 -23.87 26.16
N SER A 434 42.22 -23.72 24.85
CA SER A 434 43.31 -24.33 24.07
C SER A 434 43.62 -23.49 22.83
N GLU A 435 44.84 -23.61 22.31
CA GLU A 435 45.22 -23.00 21.03
C GLU A 435 44.33 -23.48 19.89
N TYR A 436 43.95 -24.76 19.91
CA TYR A 436 43.05 -25.33 18.91
C TYR A 436 41.65 -24.67 18.94
N ASN A 437 41.10 -24.35 20.13
CA ASN A 437 39.80 -23.66 20.21
C ASN A 437 39.86 -22.29 19.51
N ARG A 438 40.94 -21.52 19.77
CA ARG A 438 41.17 -20.22 19.12
C ARG A 438 41.35 -20.38 17.62
N TRP A 439 42.19 -21.33 17.19
CA TRP A 439 42.46 -21.61 15.79
C TRP A 439 41.18 -22.01 15.03
N ALA A 440 40.41 -22.96 15.56
CA ALA A 440 39.18 -23.45 14.96
C ALA A 440 38.11 -22.36 14.87
N PHE A 441 37.89 -21.61 15.96
CA PHE A 441 36.93 -20.50 15.98
C PHE A 441 37.32 -19.40 14.99
N LYS A 442 38.61 -19.02 14.94
CA LYS A 442 39.14 -17.99 14.05
C LYS A 442 39.01 -18.37 12.58
N LYS A 443 39.40 -19.60 12.19
CA LYS A 443 39.22 -20.12 10.83
C LYS A 443 37.74 -20.11 10.43
N TRP A 444 36.86 -20.59 11.31
CA TRP A 444 35.42 -20.66 11.05
C TRP A 444 34.75 -19.28 10.92
N ILE A 445 35.04 -18.35 11.83
CA ILE A 445 34.38 -17.03 11.82
C ILE A 445 34.80 -16.18 10.63
N ILE A 446 36.08 -16.22 10.23
CA ILE A 446 36.58 -15.52 9.05
C ILE A 446 36.06 -16.20 7.77
N GLY A 447 35.97 -17.53 7.75
CA GLY A 447 35.29 -18.26 6.68
C GLY A 447 33.80 -17.92 6.58
N SER A 448 33.17 -17.52 7.70
CA SER A 448 31.78 -17.07 7.70
C SER A 448 31.61 -15.72 7.02
N ILE A 449 32.51 -14.78 7.26
CA ILE A 449 32.56 -13.52 6.52
C ILE A 449 32.63 -13.78 5.01
N HIS A 450 33.49 -14.71 4.57
CA HIS A 450 33.57 -15.07 3.15
C HIS A 450 32.19 -15.45 2.60
N ASN A 451 31.45 -16.35 3.28
CA ASN A 451 30.11 -16.75 2.83
C ASN A 451 29.13 -15.57 2.78
N TRP A 452 29.19 -14.68 3.79
CA TRP A 452 28.26 -13.55 3.93
C TRP A 452 28.40 -12.53 2.81
N ILE A 453 29.63 -12.15 2.47
CA ILE A 453 29.88 -11.02 1.56
C ILE A 453 30.22 -11.43 0.14
N SER A 454 30.52 -12.72 -0.10
CA SER A 454 30.96 -13.17 -1.42
C SER A 454 29.93 -12.84 -2.52
N PRO A 455 30.39 -12.29 -3.67
CA PRO A 455 29.52 -11.99 -4.79
C PRO A 455 29.03 -13.28 -5.49
N HIS A 456 28.01 -13.15 -6.34
CA HIS A 456 27.43 -14.30 -7.05
C HIS A 456 28.41 -15.04 -7.96
N HIS A 457 29.41 -14.36 -8.51
CA HIS A 457 30.42 -14.97 -9.38
C HIS A 457 31.53 -15.69 -8.60
N GLU A 458 31.61 -15.54 -7.27
CA GLU A 458 32.58 -16.27 -6.45
C GLU A 458 32.24 -17.76 -6.46
N THR A 459 33.22 -18.58 -6.81
CA THR A 459 33.09 -20.04 -6.95
C THR A 459 33.39 -20.76 -5.65
N LYS A 460 34.11 -20.12 -4.73
CA LYS A 460 34.44 -20.65 -3.42
C LYS A 460 33.30 -20.44 -2.43
N VAL A 461 33.28 -21.33 -1.44
CA VAL A 461 32.44 -21.30 -0.25
C VAL A 461 33.29 -21.80 0.91
N SER A 462 33.06 -21.29 2.12
CA SER A 462 33.62 -21.88 3.33
C SER A 462 32.75 -23.06 3.77
N PRO A 463 33.28 -24.30 3.72
CA PRO A 463 32.54 -25.48 4.12
C PRO A 463 32.72 -25.80 5.61
N LEU A 464 33.36 -24.89 6.37
CA LEU A 464 33.68 -25.10 7.77
C LEU A 464 32.42 -25.06 8.64
N THR A 465 32.33 -26.03 9.54
CA THR A 465 31.24 -26.23 10.49
C THR A 465 31.84 -26.35 11.88
N LEU A 466 31.64 -25.34 12.71
CA LEU A 466 32.09 -25.36 14.10
C LEU A 466 31.09 -26.13 14.96
N VAL A 467 31.56 -27.15 15.68
CA VAL A 467 30.68 -27.99 16.51
C VAL A 467 31.18 -28.00 17.94
N LEU A 468 30.33 -27.62 18.89
CA LEU A 468 30.65 -27.70 20.31
C LEU A 468 30.16 -29.04 20.86
N CYS A 469 31.09 -29.92 21.24
CA CYS A 469 30.84 -31.28 21.70
C CYS A 469 30.94 -31.37 23.23
N GLY A 470 30.08 -32.13 23.89
CA GLY A 470 30.29 -32.47 25.30
C GLY A 470 29.10 -33.13 25.98
N GLN A 471 29.37 -34.15 26.78
CA GLN A 471 28.37 -35.04 27.41
C GLN A 471 27.56 -34.37 28.52
N LYS A 472 28.10 -33.35 29.19
CA LYS A 472 27.39 -32.65 30.26
C LYS A 472 26.35 -31.71 29.64
N GLN A 473 25.10 -31.88 30.03
CA GLN A 473 24.02 -30.93 29.70
C GLN A 473 24.20 -29.62 30.47
N GLY A 474 23.63 -28.53 29.96
CA GLY A 474 23.67 -27.22 30.63
C GLY A 474 25.04 -26.53 30.61
N THR A 475 25.95 -26.92 29.72
CA THR A 475 27.30 -26.34 29.62
C THR A 475 27.38 -25.01 28.87
N GLY A 476 26.24 -24.50 28.38
CA GLY A 476 26.16 -23.21 27.66
C GLY A 476 26.41 -23.30 26.14
N LYS A 477 26.60 -24.50 25.56
CA LYS A 477 26.96 -24.70 24.15
C LYS A 477 26.01 -23.99 23.18
N THR A 478 24.70 -24.17 23.34
CA THR A 478 23.70 -23.52 22.48
C THR A 478 23.68 -22.01 22.71
N SER A 479 23.82 -21.58 23.96
CA SER A 479 23.89 -20.16 24.34
C SER A 479 25.08 -19.44 23.72
N PHE A 480 26.19 -20.13 23.46
CA PHE A 480 27.36 -19.58 22.77
C PHE A 480 27.01 -19.08 21.37
N PHE A 481 26.30 -19.88 20.58
CA PHE A 481 25.89 -19.48 19.24
C PHE A 481 24.73 -18.48 19.24
N ARG A 482 23.77 -18.62 20.19
CA ARG A 482 22.64 -17.69 20.35
C ARG A 482 23.04 -16.24 20.65
N ASN A 483 24.22 -16.04 21.22
CA ASN A 483 24.75 -14.72 21.57
C ASN A 483 25.85 -14.24 20.62
N LEU A 484 26.25 -15.04 19.62
CA LEU A 484 27.37 -14.71 18.75
C LEU A 484 27.05 -13.61 17.74
N LEU A 485 25.80 -13.53 17.23
CA LEU A 485 25.41 -12.47 16.30
C LEU A 485 25.11 -11.15 17.01
N PRO A 486 25.54 -10.01 16.44
CA PRO A 486 25.12 -8.66 16.82
C PRO A 486 23.61 -8.51 16.90
N LYS A 487 23.14 -7.54 17.69
CA LYS A 487 21.69 -7.29 17.88
C LYS A 487 20.94 -7.13 16.56
N ASP A 488 21.51 -6.38 15.61
CA ASP A 488 20.88 -6.08 14.31
C ASP A 488 20.90 -7.28 13.35
N LEU A 489 21.84 -8.21 13.56
CA LEU A 489 21.99 -9.43 12.74
C LEU A 489 21.37 -10.67 13.41
N LYS A 490 20.89 -10.56 14.64
CA LYS A 490 20.38 -11.70 15.43
C LYS A 490 19.25 -12.46 14.74
N LYS A 491 18.42 -11.77 13.94
CA LYS A 491 17.34 -12.38 13.16
C LYS A 491 17.80 -13.35 12.06
N TYR A 492 19.09 -13.33 11.68
CA TYR A 492 19.66 -14.24 10.68
C TYR A 492 20.32 -15.49 11.29
N LEU A 493 20.24 -15.68 12.61
CA LEU A 493 20.53 -16.97 13.24
C LEU A 493 19.31 -17.86 13.09
N ILE A 494 19.49 -19.01 12.43
CA ILE A 494 18.44 -20.01 12.25
C ILE A 494 18.80 -21.24 13.06
N GLU A 495 17.92 -21.63 13.97
CA GLU A 495 18.03 -22.89 14.70
C GLU A 495 17.23 -23.95 13.97
N HIS A 496 17.92 -24.85 13.27
CA HIS A 496 17.29 -25.90 12.47
C HIS A 496 18.28 -27.03 12.21
N ARG A 497 17.78 -28.27 12.18
CA ARG A 497 18.60 -29.45 11.83
C ARG A 497 19.14 -29.35 10.42
N ILE A 498 20.39 -29.78 10.22
CA ILE A 498 21.03 -29.80 8.91
C ILE A 498 20.67 -31.12 8.22
N ASP A 499 19.87 -31.06 7.15
CA ASP A 499 19.41 -32.22 6.40
C ASP A 499 19.36 -31.91 4.89
N ALA A 500 20.07 -32.71 4.09
CA ALA A 500 20.13 -32.53 2.64
C ALA A 500 18.81 -32.86 1.94
N LYS A 501 17.95 -33.65 2.59
CA LYS A 501 16.68 -34.14 2.04
C LYS A 501 15.53 -33.20 2.38
N ASP A 502 15.71 -32.32 3.37
CA ASP A 502 14.73 -31.31 3.75
C ASP A 502 14.92 -30.01 2.95
N LYS A 503 13.89 -29.61 2.21
CA LYS A 503 13.90 -28.39 1.42
C LYS A 503 13.99 -27.14 2.30
N ASP A 504 13.40 -27.15 3.49
CA ASP A 504 13.43 -26.01 4.40
C ASP A 504 14.83 -25.84 5.01
N SER A 505 15.48 -26.95 5.42
CA SER A 505 16.90 -26.95 5.81
C SER A 505 17.80 -26.38 4.73
N ILE A 506 17.62 -26.77 3.47
CA ILE A 506 18.38 -26.22 2.33
C ILE A 506 18.07 -24.73 2.09
N TYR A 507 16.81 -24.31 2.22
CA TYR A 507 16.42 -22.90 2.09
C TYR A 507 17.01 -22.02 3.19
N ASN A 508 17.14 -22.55 4.41
CA ASN A 508 17.73 -21.85 5.55
C ASN A 508 19.19 -21.43 5.28
N LEU A 509 19.90 -22.15 4.42
CA LEU A 509 21.28 -21.81 4.04
C LEU A 509 21.39 -20.52 3.23
N VAL A 510 20.31 -20.13 2.55
CA VAL A 510 20.22 -18.89 1.79
C VAL A 510 19.74 -17.75 2.68
N LYS A 511 18.71 -17.99 3.51
CA LYS A 511 18.05 -16.93 4.30
C LYS A 511 18.75 -16.60 5.62
N GLY A 512 19.72 -17.41 6.05
CA GLY A 512 20.46 -17.24 7.30
C GLY A 512 21.93 -16.84 7.09
N LEU A 513 22.49 -16.17 8.10
CA LEU A 513 23.93 -15.95 8.23
C LEU A 513 24.60 -17.08 9.00
N LEU A 514 23.90 -17.62 10.01
CA LEU A 514 24.31 -18.80 10.77
C LEU A 514 23.15 -19.80 10.82
N VAL A 515 23.43 -21.06 10.56
CA VAL A 515 22.50 -22.17 10.74
C VAL A 515 23.05 -23.08 11.83
N LEU A 516 22.35 -23.10 12.97
CA LEU A 516 22.70 -23.85 14.17
C LEU A 516 21.89 -25.14 14.24
N ASP A 517 22.59 -26.27 14.21
CA ASP A 517 22.04 -27.59 14.51
C ASP A 517 22.33 -27.94 15.98
N ASP A 518 21.33 -27.84 16.85
CA ASP A 518 21.48 -28.06 18.29
C ASP A 518 21.62 -29.55 18.68
N GLU A 519 21.45 -30.47 17.72
CA GLU A 519 21.64 -31.92 17.86
C GLU A 519 22.59 -32.48 16.78
N PHE A 520 23.69 -31.78 16.55
CA PHE A 520 24.71 -32.20 15.58
C PHE A 520 25.31 -33.57 15.97
N GLY A 521 25.42 -34.51 15.02
CA GLY A 521 25.91 -35.88 15.26
C GLY A 521 24.89 -36.99 14.94
N GLY A 522 23.59 -36.66 14.90
CA GLY A 522 22.52 -37.59 14.52
C GLY A 522 22.38 -37.79 12.99
N LEU A 523 21.28 -37.29 12.41
CA LEU A 523 20.99 -37.38 10.96
C LEU A 523 22.05 -36.68 10.09
N ALA A 524 22.57 -35.53 10.56
CA ALA A 524 23.55 -34.72 9.84
C ALA A 524 24.84 -35.49 9.51
N THR A 525 25.24 -36.47 10.32
CA THR A 525 26.47 -37.26 10.08
C THR A 525 26.14 -38.68 9.61
N LYS A 526 24.88 -39.13 9.69
CA LYS A 526 24.44 -40.46 9.24
C LYS A 526 24.76 -40.72 7.77
N ASP A 527 24.63 -39.71 6.92
CA ASP A 527 25.06 -39.73 5.52
C ASP A 527 26.17 -38.69 5.29
N VAL A 528 27.43 -39.05 5.61
CA VAL A 528 28.63 -38.20 5.42
C VAL A 528 28.67 -37.52 4.04
N LYS A 529 28.26 -38.25 2.99
CA LYS A 529 28.23 -37.73 1.62
C LYS A 529 27.24 -36.58 1.44
N ASP A 530 26.09 -36.64 2.10
CA ASP A 530 25.05 -35.63 2.00
C ASP A 530 25.43 -34.37 2.78
N PHE A 531 26.04 -34.52 3.96
CA PHE A 531 26.61 -33.38 4.67
C PHE A 531 27.71 -32.68 3.87
N LYS A 532 28.63 -33.43 3.23
CA LYS A 532 29.66 -32.85 2.36
C LYS A 532 29.03 -32.01 1.24
N LYS A 533 27.96 -32.50 0.60
CA LYS A 533 27.23 -31.73 -0.42
C LYS A 533 26.65 -30.44 0.16
N ILE A 534 26.03 -30.48 1.34
CA ILE A 534 25.49 -29.27 1.99
C ILE A 534 26.61 -28.28 2.30
N ALA A 535 27.67 -28.74 2.97
CA ALA A 535 28.80 -27.93 3.38
C ALA A 535 29.54 -27.30 2.19
N ASP A 536 29.65 -28.01 1.06
CA ASP A 536 30.28 -27.52 -0.16
C ASP A 536 29.29 -26.78 -1.10
N ALA A 537 28.00 -26.70 -0.77
CA ALA A 537 27.01 -26.04 -1.61
C ALA A 537 27.25 -24.53 -1.64
N ASN A 538 27.76 -24.03 -2.75
CA ASN A 538 28.03 -22.61 -2.93
C ASN A 538 26.77 -21.82 -3.38
N GLN A 539 25.97 -22.44 -4.23
CA GLN A 539 24.73 -21.88 -4.76
C GLN A 539 23.62 -22.92 -4.62
N ILE A 540 22.40 -22.44 -4.39
CA ILE A 540 21.23 -23.26 -4.13
C ILE A 540 20.15 -22.84 -5.12
N ASP A 541 19.72 -23.80 -5.94
CA ASP A 541 18.61 -23.62 -6.87
C ASP A 541 17.31 -23.85 -6.11
N ILE A 542 16.54 -22.79 -5.89
CA ILE A 542 15.27 -22.85 -5.16
C ILE A 542 14.17 -22.11 -5.89
N ARG A 543 12.97 -22.66 -5.86
CA ARG A 543 11.77 -21.97 -6.27
C ARG A 543 11.16 -21.29 -5.05
N LEU A 544 11.30 -19.96 -4.97
CA LEU A 544 10.69 -19.19 -3.89
C LEU A 544 9.15 -19.37 -3.91
N PRO A 545 8.49 -19.34 -2.75
CA PRO A 545 7.03 -19.34 -2.68
C PRO A 545 6.46 -18.27 -3.62
N TYR A 546 5.46 -18.63 -4.42
CA TYR A 546 4.82 -17.75 -5.41
C TYR A 546 5.69 -17.31 -6.59
N SER A 547 6.95 -17.76 -6.70
CA SER A 547 7.75 -17.54 -7.90
C SER A 547 7.36 -18.51 -9.01
N ALA A 548 7.20 -18.01 -10.24
CA ALA A 548 7.05 -18.82 -11.43
C ALA A 548 8.38 -19.50 -11.85
N PHE A 549 9.50 -18.90 -11.47
CA PHE A 549 10.84 -19.31 -11.91
C PHE A 549 11.70 -19.82 -10.74
N TYR A 550 12.65 -20.68 -11.05
CA TYR A 550 13.71 -21.06 -10.12
C TYR A 550 14.71 -19.90 -10.00
N SER A 551 15.11 -19.62 -8.76
CA SER A 551 16.14 -18.65 -8.43
C SER A 551 17.40 -19.38 -7.99
N LYS A 552 18.52 -19.05 -8.62
CA LYS A 552 19.84 -19.51 -8.19
C LYS A 552 20.40 -18.54 -7.15
N MET A 553 20.29 -18.92 -5.88
CA MET A 553 20.66 -18.05 -4.77
C MET A 553 22.03 -18.46 -4.21
N LYS A 554 22.84 -17.47 -3.82
CA LYS A 554 24.14 -17.71 -3.17
C LYS A 554 23.88 -18.16 -1.74
N ARG A 555 24.55 -19.22 -1.29
CA ARG A 555 24.54 -19.59 0.13
C ARG A 555 25.26 -18.51 0.93
N LYS A 556 24.60 -18.02 1.97
CA LYS A 556 25.17 -17.07 2.93
C LYS A 556 25.48 -17.72 4.27
N ALA A 557 24.76 -18.77 4.64
CA ALA A 557 24.90 -19.37 5.97
C ALA A 557 26.24 -20.09 6.18
N SER A 558 26.85 -19.81 7.32
CA SER A 558 27.80 -20.73 7.94
C SER A 558 27.09 -21.73 8.83
N LEU A 559 27.61 -22.95 8.84
CA LEU A 559 27.06 -24.03 9.65
C LEU A 559 27.73 -24.00 11.02
N CYS A 560 26.94 -24.23 12.05
CA CYS A 560 27.42 -24.52 13.38
C CYS A 560 26.53 -25.55 14.05
N GLY A 561 27.04 -26.17 15.12
CA GLY A 561 26.27 -27.18 15.82
C GLY A 561 26.66 -27.36 17.27
N THR A 562 25.77 -27.98 18.02
CA THR A 562 26.07 -28.50 19.35
C THR A 562 25.78 -29.98 19.41
N SER A 563 26.65 -30.73 20.07
CA SER A 563 26.47 -32.17 20.28
C SER A 563 26.64 -32.53 21.74
N ASN A 564 25.85 -33.50 22.18
CA ASN A 564 26.08 -34.17 23.47
C ASN A 564 27.09 -35.32 23.35
N GLU A 565 27.34 -35.78 22.12
CA GLU A 565 28.34 -36.80 21.81
C GLU A 565 29.70 -36.15 21.52
N ARG A 566 30.79 -36.87 21.78
CA ARG A 566 32.14 -36.41 21.45
C ARG A 566 32.58 -36.96 20.09
N ASP A 567 32.20 -38.19 19.84
CA ASP A 567 32.36 -39.04 18.68
C ASP A 567 31.43 -38.66 17.51
N ILE A 568 31.56 -37.44 17.00
CA ILE A 568 30.72 -36.94 15.89
C ILE A 568 31.30 -37.17 14.50
N LEU A 569 32.58 -37.57 14.39
CA LEU A 569 33.27 -37.73 13.11
C LEU A 569 33.20 -39.19 12.65
N LYS A 570 32.31 -39.46 11.67
CA LYS A 570 32.13 -40.78 11.05
C LYS A 570 33.10 -41.08 9.91
N ASP A 571 33.60 -40.04 9.23
CA ASP A 571 34.57 -40.19 8.15
C ASP A 571 35.99 -40.05 8.68
N VAL A 572 36.74 -41.14 8.60
CA VAL A 572 38.08 -41.21 9.20
C VAL A 572 39.17 -40.87 8.18
N THR A 573 38.81 -40.61 6.93
CA THR A 573 39.75 -40.12 5.91
C THR A 573 39.37 -38.72 5.43
N GLY A 574 40.10 -37.71 5.89
CA GLY A 574 40.04 -36.37 5.31
C GLY A 574 38.91 -35.48 5.81
N ASN A 575 38.74 -35.38 7.14
CA ASN A 575 37.98 -34.28 7.73
C ASN A 575 38.64 -32.94 7.36
N ARG A 576 37.89 -32.08 6.67
CA ARG A 576 38.31 -30.70 6.32
C ARG A 576 37.18 -29.69 6.49
N ARG A 577 36.09 -30.12 7.12
CA ARG A 577 34.82 -29.39 7.19
C ARG A 577 34.32 -29.24 8.60
N ILE A 578 34.48 -30.27 9.45
CA ILE A 578 33.96 -30.24 10.82
C ILE A 578 35.08 -29.86 11.77
N LEU A 579 34.86 -28.84 12.59
CA LEU A 579 35.77 -28.36 13.61
C LEU A 579 35.15 -28.64 14.99
N PRO A 580 35.29 -29.86 15.53
CA PRO A 580 34.76 -30.18 16.84
C PRO A 580 35.62 -29.52 17.92
N ILE A 581 34.99 -28.86 18.89
CA ILE A 581 35.60 -28.36 20.12
C ILE A 581 34.96 -29.07 21.31
N ASN A 582 35.78 -29.73 22.13
CA ASN A 582 35.31 -30.42 23.33
C ASN A 582 35.11 -29.44 24.49
N VAL A 583 33.85 -29.21 24.86
CA VAL A 583 33.43 -28.21 25.86
C VAL A 583 33.08 -28.88 27.18
N HIS A 584 33.75 -28.45 28.25
CA HIS A 584 33.40 -28.78 29.63
C HIS A 584 32.43 -27.75 30.22
N SER A 585 32.67 -26.47 29.96
CA SER A 585 31.81 -25.35 30.36
C SER A 585 32.10 -24.13 29.50
N ILE A 586 31.13 -23.22 29.41
CA ILE A 586 31.32 -21.89 28.81
C ILE A 586 31.16 -20.84 29.91
N ASP A 587 32.10 -19.91 29.99
CA ASP A 587 31.96 -18.74 30.85
C ASP A 587 30.99 -17.75 30.22
N TYR A 588 29.71 -17.93 30.57
CA TYR A 588 28.63 -17.12 30.06
C TYR A 588 28.75 -15.65 30.48
N ASN A 589 29.27 -15.37 31.68
CA ASN A 589 29.33 -14.01 32.23
C ASN A 589 30.38 -13.16 31.51
N GLU A 590 31.51 -13.76 31.14
CA GLU A 590 32.50 -13.08 30.31
C GLU A 590 32.04 -12.97 28.86
N MET A 591 31.41 -14.03 28.32
CA MET A 591 30.94 -14.07 26.94
C MET A 591 29.96 -12.93 26.62
N ILE A 592 28.99 -12.63 27.49
CA ILE A 592 28.01 -11.56 27.26
C ILE A 592 28.57 -10.14 27.36
N LYS A 593 29.78 -9.97 27.94
CA LYS A 593 30.47 -8.67 28.02
C LYS A 593 31.23 -8.35 26.73
N ILE A 594 31.54 -9.35 25.92
CA ILE A 594 32.29 -9.18 24.68
C ILE A 594 31.40 -8.46 23.66
N ASN A 595 31.94 -7.41 23.06
CA ASN A 595 31.24 -6.69 22.01
C ASN A 595 31.23 -7.52 20.72
N THR A 596 30.07 -8.07 20.37
CA THR A 596 29.91 -8.90 19.17
C THR A 596 29.97 -8.08 17.89
N ASP A 597 29.66 -6.78 17.92
CA ASP A 597 29.85 -5.90 16.76
C ASP A 597 31.33 -5.83 16.39
N ASP A 598 32.19 -5.58 17.39
CA ASP A 598 33.64 -5.49 17.19
C ASP A 598 34.24 -6.83 16.78
N LEU A 599 33.75 -7.93 17.36
CA LEU A 599 34.16 -9.29 17.01
C LEU A 599 33.93 -9.61 15.52
N TRP A 600 32.77 -9.29 14.97
CA TRP A 600 32.49 -9.53 13.55
C TRP A 600 33.19 -8.53 12.63
N ARG A 601 33.42 -7.28 13.07
CA ARG A 601 34.25 -6.31 12.33
C ARG A 601 35.71 -6.71 12.29
N GLU A 602 36.24 -7.24 13.38
CA GLU A 602 37.58 -7.83 13.43
C GLU A 602 37.69 -8.99 12.43
N ALA A 603 36.70 -9.90 12.40
CA ALA A 603 36.69 -11.00 11.44
C ALA A 603 36.64 -10.49 9.98
N PHE A 604 35.89 -9.41 9.73
CA PHE A 604 35.81 -8.78 8.42
C PHE A 604 37.12 -8.10 8.01
N ASP A 605 37.80 -7.41 8.93
CA ASP A 605 39.11 -6.81 8.69
C ASP A 605 40.18 -7.87 8.40
N LEU A 606 40.20 -8.97 9.17
CA LEU A 606 41.10 -10.09 8.91
C LEU A 606 40.83 -10.75 7.55
N TYR A 607 39.56 -10.89 7.16
CA TYR A 607 39.20 -11.36 5.82
C TYR A 607 39.74 -10.41 4.73
N ARG A 608 39.59 -9.09 4.92
CA ARG A 608 40.12 -8.07 3.97
C ARG A 608 41.64 -8.04 3.90
N LYS A 609 42.32 -8.50 4.96
CA LYS A 609 43.77 -8.70 5.02
C LYS A 609 44.21 -10.08 4.51
N ASP A 610 43.35 -10.75 3.73
CA ASP A 610 43.60 -12.04 3.09
C ASP A 610 43.98 -13.18 4.05
N PHE A 611 43.45 -13.16 5.29
CA PHE A 611 43.65 -14.26 6.23
C PHE A 611 43.19 -15.59 5.61
N ASP A 612 44.07 -16.60 5.63
CA ASP A 612 43.75 -17.90 5.07
C ASP A 612 42.89 -18.73 6.03
N TRP A 613 41.58 -18.59 5.88
CA TRP A 613 40.59 -19.35 6.62
C TRP A 613 40.44 -20.80 6.11
N LYS A 614 41.01 -21.16 4.96
CA LYS A 614 40.81 -22.48 4.34
C LYS A 614 41.63 -23.55 5.08
N ILE A 615 41.24 -24.80 4.89
CA ILE A 615 41.96 -25.99 5.39
C ILE A 615 42.36 -26.82 4.17
N TYR A 616 43.33 -26.30 3.42
CA TYR A 616 43.88 -26.93 2.21
C TYR A 616 45.36 -27.26 2.34
N ALA A 617 46.11 -26.49 3.12
CA ALA A 617 47.52 -26.77 3.41
C ALA A 617 47.66 -28.08 4.20
N SER A 618 48.76 -28.82 3.97
CA SER A 618 49.08 -30.03 4.72
C SER A 618 49.09 -29.77 6.21
N ASP A 619 49.71 -28.68 6.64
CA ASP A 619 49.90 -28.36 8.05
C ASP A 619 48.57 -28.08 8.76
N ASP A 620 47.61 -27.42 8.10
CA ASP A 620 46.26 -27.21 8.64
C ASP A 620 45.47 -28.54 8.74
N ILE A 621 45.65 -29.44 7.78
CA ILE A 621 45.01 -30.76 7.78
C ILE A 621 45.58 -31.62 8.91
N ASP A 622 46.90 -31.68 9.03
CA ASP A 622 47.60 -32.44 10.06
C ASP A 622 47.27 -31.88 11.45
N TYR A 623 47.21 -30.56 11.60
CA TYR A 623 46.81 -29.90 12.85
C TYR A 623 45.37 -30.24 13.24
N LEU A 624 44.44 -30.24 12.27
CA LEU A 624 43.06 -30.66 12.49
C LEU A 624 42.96 -32.15 12.85
N GLU A 625 43.62 -33.04 12.11
CA GLU A 625 43.60 -34.48 12.39
C GLU A 625 44.16 -34.80 13.78
N LEU A 626 45.26 -34.16 14.18
CA LEU A 626 45.87 -34.31 15.49
C LEU A 626 44.90 -33.97 16.63
N HIS A 627 44.17 -32.86 16.53
CA HIS A 627 43.31 -32.35 17.61
C HIS A 627 41.90 -32.93 17.61
N THR A 628 41.47 -33.57 16.52
CA THR A 628 40.13 -34.16 16.37
C THR A 628 40.12 -35.68 16.50
N LYS A 629 41.27 -36.32 16.75
CA LYS A 629 41.38 -37.79 16.87
C LYS A 629 40.43 -38.39 17.91
N SER A 630 40.19 -37.69 19.02
CA SER A 630 39.27 -38.12 20.09
C SER A 630 37.78 -37.91 19.76
N ASN A 631 37.47 -37.26 18.63
CA ASN A 631 36.12 -37.01 18.15
C ASN A 631 35.70 -37.98 17.04
N ILE A 632 36.55 -38.94 16.69
CA ILE A 632 36.27 -40.00 15.71
C ILE A 632 35.36 -41.05 16.33
N GLU A 633 34.25 -41.35 15.66
CA GLU A 633 33.38 -42.46 16.00
C GLU A 633 34.08 -43.79 15.67
N ILE A 634 34.12 -44.68 16.66
CA ILE A 634 34.56 -46.06 16.46
C ILE A 634 33.33 -46.87 16.12
N LEU A 635 33.27 -47.38 14.90
CA LEU A 635 32.15 -48.21 14.47
C LEU A 635 32.21 -49.56 15.20
N PRO A 636 31.10 -50.09 15.74
CA PRO A 636 31.08 -51.41 16.40
C PRO A 636 31.66 -52.54 15.53
N ILE A 637 31.50 -52.44 14.20
CA ILE A 637 32.03 -53.40 13.24
C ILE A 637 33.57 -53.39 13.20
N GLU A 638 34.18 -52.21 13.39
CA GLU A 638 35.62 -52.06 13.43
C GLU A 638 36.19 -52.63 14.74
N GLU A 639 35.48 -52.49 15.86
CA GLU A 639 35.84 -53.14 17.12
C GLU A 639 35.79 -54.68 16.98
N ILE A 640 34.75 -55.22 16.35
CA ILE A 640 34.65 -56.65 16.03
C ILE A 640 35.82 -57.10 15.13
N PHE A 641 36.17 -56.29 14.13
CA PHE A 641 37.33 -56.57 13.28
C PHE A 641 38.61 -56.64 14.10
N PHE A 642 38.88 -55.66 14.98
CA PHE A 642 40.10 -55.62 15.78
C PHE A 642 40.15 -56.62 16.95
N ASN A 643 39.00 -57.13 17.38
CA ASN A 643 38.96 -58.26 18.31
C ASN A 643 39.51 -59.54 17.67
N HIS A 644 39.26 -59.75 16.37
CA HIS A 644 39.71 -60.95 15.65
C HIS A 644 41.05 -60.78 14.95
N TYR A 645 41.37 -59.56 14.51
CA TYR A 645 42.55 -59.25 13.70
C TYR A 645 43.32 -58.05 14.24
N SER A 646 44.61 -57.98 13.98
CA SER A 646 45.46 -56.83 14.28
C SER A 646 46.32 -56.49 13.05
N LEU A 647 46.71 -55.21 12.92
CA LEU A 647 47.66 -54.76 11.89
C LEU A 647 49.12 -55.05 12.29
N GLU A 648 49.36 -55.17 13.60
CA GLU A 648 50.68 -55.40 14.19
C GLU A 648 50.66 -56.65 15.07
N GLU A 649 51.80 -57.34 15.18
CA GLU A 649 51.95 -58.49 16.06
C GLU A 649 51.80 -58.04 17.52
N SER A 650 51.00 -58.78 18.30
CA SER A 650 50.80 -58.51 19.73
C SER A 650 50.69 -59.81 20.52
N ASP A 651 50.70 -59.71 21.85
CA ASP A 651 50.52 -60.89 22.72
C ASP A 651 49.21 -61.65 22.47
N LYS A 652 48.17 -60.95 22.00
CA LYS A 652 46.86 -61.54 21.66
C LYS A 652 46.76 -62.01 20.21
N HIS A 653 47.50 -61.37 19.30
CA HIS A 653 47.42 -61.61 17.86
C HIS A 653 48.81 -61.94 17.31
N LYS A 654 49.14 -63.25 17.27
CA LYS A 654 50.47 -63.75 16.86
C LYS A 654 50.48 -64.47 15.52
N GLU A 655 49.34 -64.97 15.05
CA GLU A 655 49.28 -65.74 13.81
C GLU A 655 49.21 -64.81 12.59
N GLU A 656 50.31 -64.70 11.84
CA GLU A 656 50.34 -63.94 10.58
C GLU A 656 49.47 -64.62 9.50
N ILE A 657 48.47 -63.89 9.00
CA ILE A 657 47.53 -64.35 7.98
C ILE A 657 47.34 -63.30 6.88
N ILE A 658 47.10 -63.76 5.65
CA ILE A 658 46.78 -62.90 4.50
C ILE A 658 45.36 -63.21 4.07
N LEU A 659 44.46 -62.22 4.16
CA LEU A 659 43.05 -62.39 3.83
C LEU A 659 42.59 -61.38 2.78
N ASN A 660 41.69 -61.80 1.89
CA ASN A 660 40.97 -60.89 1.02
C ASN A 660 39.69 -60.36 1.70
N GLN A 661 39.10 -59.31 1.12
CA GLN A 661 37.88 -58.70 1.68
C GLN A 661 36.72 -59.69 1.81
N GLY A 662 36.59 -60.64 0.88
CA GLY A 662 35.55 -61.67 0.92
C GLY A 662 35.74 -62.64 2.09
N ASN A 663 36.96 -63.10 2.35
CA ASN A 663 37.25 -64.01 3.45
C ASN A 663 37.05 -63.33 4.81
N ILE A 664 37.47 -62.06 4.95
CA ILE A 664 37.22 -61.28 6.17
C ILE A 664 35.71 -61.13 6.38
N LEU A 665 34.97 -60.74 5.33
CA LEU A 665 33.52 -60.57 5.40
C LEU A 665 32.81 -61.87 5.81
N SER A 666 33.14 -62.99 5.15
CA SER A 666 32.55 -64.30 5.45
C SER A 666 32.87 -64.75 6.87
N TYR A 667 34.11 -64.57 7.31
CA TYR A 667 34.53 -64.95 8.66
C TYR A 667 33.80 -64.11 9.71
N LEU A 668 33.83 -62.78 9.58
CA LEU A 668 33.17 -61.90 10.55
C LEU A 668 31.68 -62.22 10.63
N ASN A 669 30.95 -62.29 9.51
CA ASN A 669 29.53 -62.67 9.51
C ASN A 669 29.23 -64.05 10.11
N ALA A 670 30.20 -64.98 10.12
CA ALA A 670 30.04 -66.29 10.72
C ALA A 670 30.24 -66.27 12.26
N VAL A 671 31.09 -65.38 12.76
CA VAL A 671 31.46 -65.32 14.20
C VAL A 671 30.70 -64.26 15.00
N ASN A 672 29.86 -63.45 14.35
CA ASN A 672 29.04 -62.46 15.04
C ASN A 672 27.60 -62.38 14.49
N SER A 673 26.68 -61.90 15.32
CA SER A 673 25.25 -61.82 14.99
C SER A 673 24.85 -60.55 14.21
N ILE A 674 25.81 -59.68 13.89
CA ILE A 674 25.59 -58.44 13.14
C ILE A 674 25.86 -58.71 11.67
N ASN A 675 24.94 -58.29 10.81
CA ASN A 675 25.13 -58.39 9.37
C ASN A 675 26.13 -57.34 8.88
N ILE A 676 27.36 -57.76 8.64
CA ILE A 676 28.44 -56.94 8.10
C ILE A 676 28.35 -56.98 6.58
N THR A 677 28.46 -55.82 5.94
CA THR A 677 28.42 -55.65 4.50
C THR A 677 29.80 -55.47 3.89
N LYS A 678 29.90 -55.60 2.56
CA LYS A 678 31.14 -55.29 1.82
C LYS A 678 31.58 -53.83 1.98
N TYR A 679 30.64 -52.91 2.23
CA TYR A 679 30.95 -51.49 2.44
C TYR A 679 31.65 -51.26 3.79
N ASP A 680 31.22 -51.96 4.84
CA ASP A 680 31.82 -51.84 6.17
C ASP A 680 33.29 -52.31 6.17
N ILE A 681 33.60 -53.41 5.49
CA ILE A 681 34.98 -53.90 5.33
C ILE A 681 35.83 -52.90 4.53
N LYS A 682 35.24 -52.29 3.49
CA LYS A 682 35.93 -51.27 2.69
C LYS A 682 36.24 -50.04 3.52
N ASP A 683 35.32 -49.62 4.39
CA ASP A 683 35.51 -48.47 5.26
C ASP A 683 36.59 -48.73 6.30
N ILE A 684 36.65 -49.93 6.91
CA ILE A 684 37.74 -50.34 7.81
C ILE A 684 39.10 -50.28 7.10
N PHE A 685 39.19 -50.80 5.87
CA PHE A 685 40.44 -50.80 5.10
C PHE A 685 40.91 -49.37 4.80
N THR A 686 39.97 -48.51 4.42
CA THR A 686 40.23 -47.12 4.06
C THR A 686 40.66 -46.33 5.31
N LYS A 687 39.93 -46.46 6.42
CA LYS A 687 40.20 -45.85 7.73
C LYS A 687 41.60 -46.20 8.26
N ASN A 688 41.97 -47.48 8.16
CA ASN A 688 43.22 -47.99 8.72
C ASN A 688 44.39 -48.00 7.71
N LYS A 689 44.24 -47.33 6.56
CA LYS A 689 45.25 -47.23 5.49
C LYS A 689 45.80 -48.61 5.06
N MET A 690 44.94 -49.61 5.05
CA MET A 690 45.28 -50.99 4.74
C MET A 690 45.55 -51.16 3.24
N VAL A 691 46.71 -51.72 2.89
CA VAL A 691 47.13 -51.87 1.50
C VAL A 691 46.85 -53.30 1.01
N TYR A 692 45.89 -53.43 0.09
CA TYR A 692 45.64 -54.68 -0.61
C TYR A 692 46.71 -54.91 -1.69
N LYS A 693 47.53 -55.96 -1.55
CA LYS A 693 48.64 -56.25 -2.47
C LYS A 693 48.91 -57.74 -2.61
N SER A 694 49.80 -58.10 -3.52
CA SER A 694 50.29 -59.48 -3.66
C SER A 694 51.36 -59.78 -2.62
N HIS A 695 51.26 -60.94 -1.98
CA HIS A 695 52.22 -61.48 -1.03
C HIS A 695 52.70 -62.85 -1.53
N LYS A 696 53.98 -63.18 -1.29
CA LYS A 696 54.57 -64.48 -1.67
C LYS A 696 54.70 -65.33 -0.41
N ARG A 697 53.98 -66.46 -0.34
CA ARG A 697 53.98 -67.39 0.81
C ARG A 697 54.01 -68.82 0.27
N ASP A 698 54.91 -69.66 0.81
CA ASP A 698 55.08 -71.07 0.42
C ASP A 698 55.14 -71.33 -1.10
N GLY A 699 55.83 -70.45 -1.84
CA GLY A 699 56.01 -70.56 -3.29
C GLY A 699 54.80 -70.13 -4.14
N LYS A 700 53.66 -69.74 -3.55
CA LYS A 700 52.47 -69.24 -4.25
C LYS A 700 52.26 -67.73 -4.01
N VAL A 701 51.64 -67.06 -4.97
CA VAL A 701 51.25 -65.64 -4.88
C VAL A 701 49.81 -65.56 -4.36
N VAL A 702 49.61 -64.86 -3.24
CA VAL A 702 48.30 -64.65 -2.60
C VAL A 702 48.00 -63.16 -2.57
N PHE A 703 46.76 -62.76 -2.90
CA PHE A 703 46.32 -61.36 -2.86
C PHE A 703 45.46 -61.11 -1.63
N GLY A 704 45.83 -60.10 -0.84
CA GLY A 704 45.14 -59.81 0.41
C GLY A 704 45.76 -58.65 1.17
N VAL A 705 45.30 -58.47 2.41
CA VAL A 705 45.96 -57.64 3.41
C VAL A 705 46.60 -58.55 4.45
N LEU A 706 47.81 -58.18 4.87
CA LEU A 706 48.53 -58.82 5.97
C LEU A 706 47.88 -58.42 7.30
N LEU A 707 47.53 -59.41 8.11
CA LEU A 707 46.89 -59.26 9.43
C LEU A 707 47.49 -60.27 10.40
N TYR A 708 47.33 -60.03 11.69
CA TYR A 708 47.62 -60.98 12.76
C TYR A 708 46.32 -61.43 13.41
N LYS A 709 46.06 -62.73 13.48
CA LYS A 709 44.81 -63.29 14.01
C LYS A 709 44.91 -63.57 15.50
N SER A 710 43.82 -63.36 16.24
CA SER A 710 43.72 -63.62 17.68
C SER A 710 43.83 -65.11 18.04
N TYR A 711 44.58 -65.42 19.11
CA TYR A 711 44.82 -66.79 19.61
C TYR A 711 43.60 -67.41 20.34
N ASP A 712 42.68 -66.60 20.87
CA ASP A 712 41.56 -67.07 21.70
C ASP A 712 40.47 -67.83 20.92
N ASN A 713 40.61 -67.94 19.60
CA ASN A 713 39.66 -68.63 18.73
C ASN A 713 39.93 -70.14 18.56
N GLN A 714 40.70 -70.78 19.45
CA GLN A 714 40.91 -72.23 19.42
C GLN A 714 39.66 -73.07 19.77
N HIS A 715 38.53 -72.47 20.17
CA HIS A 715 37.28 -73.19 20.41
C HIS A 715 36.27 -73.19 19.25
N ILE A 716 36.61 -72.62 18.08
CA ILE A 716 35.81 -72.76 16.85
C ILE A 716 36.64 -73.49 15.78
N SER A 717 37.20 -74.63 16.14
CA SER A 717 37.93 -75.52 15.24
C SER A 717 37.03 -76.54 14.53
N GLN A 718 35.79 -76.15 14.17
CA GLN A 718 34.85 -77.00 13.40
C GLN A 718 33.91 -76.19 12.48
N ILE A 719 34.40 -75.16 11.80
CA ILE A 719 33.72 -74.67 10.59
C ILE A 719 34.71 -74.77 9.44
N GLU A 720 34.62 -75.89 8.70
CA GLU A 720 35.21 -76.02 7.38
C GLU A 720 34.63 -74.93 6.48
N VAL A 721 35.44 -73.93 6.15
CA VAL A 721 35.15 -73.04 5.03
C VAL A 721 35.70 -73.74 3.78
N PRO A 722 34.89 -73.96 2.73
CA PRO A 722 35.39 -74.57 1.51
C PRO A 722 36.40 -73.62 0.85
N PHE A 723 37.59 -74.16 0.56
CA PHE A 723 38.69 -73.51 -0.13
C PHE A 723 38.34 -73.06 -1.55
#